data_AF-A0A1C3ELD4-F1
#
_entry.id   AF-A0A1C3ELD4-F1
#
_cell.length_a   1.000
_cell.length_b   1.000
_cell.length_c   1.000
_cell.angle_alpha   90.00
_cell.angle_beta   90.00
_cell.angle_gamma   90.00
#
_symmetry.space_group_name_H-M   'P 1'
#
loop_
_entity.id
_entity.type
_entity.pdbx_description
1 polymer ?
#
loop_
_entity_poly.entity_id
_entity_poly.type
_entity_poly.pdbx_seq_one_letter_code
_entity_poly.pdbx_strand_id
1 'polypeptide(L)'
;MKKILIPSLLSSLALVGCGEETPETTAENTAPVFKTDELSLAVSYRKGSTIDVAATDKEGDTLTYSIVTKPRFGQASIDSQSGVLTYLPSDGAEKDAVEISVTDGKSTSYLSVELTLTNAEPQFDVSTIKYQTHYKKEQEIALAVSDPDNDPLTIEITSQPESGTAEITEDNRLIYTPEAPVGEQKIDLTVSDGVNSNTLSIYIDTYNRSPVISVPFSRLDTSYKRNVTVPLSMSDPDGDELTVSVAEQPKNGYAEIKAGQLIYTPDGEATGEQIIRLEVSDGFASNVTDIILNLVNSSPEVSVTPQLTVDTDGTATGRVLATDADGDSLSYRLLSSSDDGNLIIDENTGDFTYRPTAFSVGKQRFVIGVSDGKVTTQTEVVISVTTETLTLESSSYSSDSQRVEGQLLFTGPSGVVFTTEVNNDKDIESLAIDDNGRFTLVAKPYAEPIDMVVTASFGNESVTAVMKVLTQQKNQASDDSDPLYFQQWHLHNTGQTGFSHSSGTKGFDINIGQLHKQGLTGNGVEVAVVDTGLELAHEDLRNNVVPGASYDFVNKDTDPSPEYKDDEDGGDHGTSVAGLIAAEGFNQLGGRGVAPEAGLTGFNYLEHQTLEAWKSTHGGDKTRSARVINQSYGYGIPIVLPTNAFDFKVEEAIMEEHYRNSDNPALMIKSAGNGFNGVSRGWWTYERVNASPEEARLPHQLSNSDPSNASFYNTLVSALSADANAPRSSYSTTGSSVMFSAPGGEYGWSSPAMVTTDVSGCEKGYSKEREADWGRYFTGGLDDRFQELTQCSYTSEFNGTSSAAPVASGVAALVMEANPAMSWRDVRYVMAKTATKIDVNFQPVKLNQAGDTFVADPGWITNAAGNHFHNWYGFGMVNATKAVQMAARDYALLPPLQQTTFIPASDQSKTTIPENFQGITKTFEVPQNWTVEGVQVKVDIEHSRMNDLSIELISPSGTRSIVATARNMHMMTPDEVFIEPGPLLFLSQAFLDEKAGGTWQLRVIDTNSQMMHYKKTFFGIGDPIELPNNQTLGKLNKAELRIYGHEETQS
;
A
#
# COMPACT_ATOMS: atom_id res chain seq x y z
N MET A 1 23.41 -52.51 -17.58
CA MET A 1 23.51 -53.86 -18.19
C MET A 1 23.79 -53.68 -19.68
N LYS A 2 24.87 -54.27 -20.26
CA LYS A 2 25.41 -54.03 -21.65
C LYS A 2 25.93 -52.58 -21.85
N LYS A 3 27.03 -52.23 -22.55
CA LYS A 3 28.18 -52.88 -23.26
C LYS A 3 29.23 -51.73 -23.49
N ILE A 4 30.56 -51.86 -23.62
CA ILE A 4 31.52 -52.98 -23.46
C ILE A 4 32.98 -52.42 -23.22
N LEU A 5 33.96 -53.31 -23.03
CA LEU A 5 35.44 -53.23 -22.88
C LEU A 5 36.25 -52.05 -23.54
N ILE A 6 37.40 -51.51 -23.07
CA ILE A 6 38.59 -51.99 -22.25
C ILE A 6 39.62 -52.84 -23.08
N PRO A 7 40.97 -52.73 -22.97
CA PRO A 7 41.90 -51.59 -22.84
C PRO A 7 43.13 -51.74 -23.81
N SER A 8 44.25 -51.04 -23.56
CA SER A 8 45.59 -51.68 -23.61
C SER A 8 46.58 -51.06 -22.62
N LEU A 9 47.33 -51.92 -21.92
CA LEU A 9 48.50 -51.60 -21.08
C LEU A 9 49.77 -51.73 -21.96
N LEU A 10 50.93 -51.14 -21.68
CA LEU A 10 51.80 -51.45 -20.53
C LEU A 10 53.01 -50.50 -20.46
N SER A 11 53.55 -50.34 -19.26
CA SER A 11 54.76 -49.56 -18.96
C SER A 11 56.02 -50.43 -18.86
N SER A 12 57.16 -49.86 -19.28
CA SER A 12 58.52 -50.00 -18.71
C SER A 12 59.14 -51.39 -18.43
N LEU A 13 60.37 -51.62 -18.94
CA LEU A 13 61.57 -51.58 -18.08
C LEU A 13 62.89 -51.51 -18.90
N ALA A 14 63.98 -51.17 -18.22
CA ALA A 14 65.28 -50.77 -18.78
C ALA A 14 66.21 -51.91 -19.22
N LEU A 15 67.25 -51.53 -20.00
CA LEU A 15 68.58 -52.16 -19.93
C LEU A 15 69.68 -51.09 -20.09
N VAL A 16 70.84 -51.30 -19.46
CA VAL A 16 71.98 -50.36 -19.44
C VAL A 16 73.11 -50.86 -20.34
N GLY A 17 73.78 -49.95 -21.06
CA GLY A 17 75.03 -50.20 -21.80
C GLY A 17 75.76 -48.90 -22.10
N CYS A 18 77.07 -48.85 -21.87
CA CYS A 18 77.87 -47.61 -21.99
C CYS A 18 78.46 -47.41 -23.38
N GLY A 19 78.35 -46.17 -23.88
CA GLY A 19 79.47 -45.38 -24.38
C GLY A 19 80.11 -45.71 -25.74
N GLU A 20 79.84 -44.86 -26.73
CA GLU A 20 80.83 -44.39 -27.71
C GLU A 20 80.43 -43.00 -28.22
N GLU A 21 81.38 -42.06 -28.30
CA GLU A 21 81.14 -40.66 -28.72
C GLU A 21 81.08 -40.55 -30.25
N THR A 22 80.04 -39.90 -30.79
CA THR A 22 79.99 -39.40 -32.18
C THR A 22 79.25 -38.05 -32.23
N PRO A 23 79.50 -37.19 -33.23
CA PRO A 23 79.54 -35.74 -33.01
C PRO A 23 78.19 -35.02 -33.12
N GLU A 24 78.16 -33.79 -32.58
CA GLU A 24 77.08 -32.82 -32.78
C GLU A 24 76.77 -32.62 -34.28
N THR A 25 75.59 -33.04 -34.70
CA THR A 25 74.93 -32.48 -35.88
C THR A 25 74.10 -31.29 -35.41
N THR A 26 74.47 -30.07 -35.84
CA THR A 26 73.63 -28.88 -35.69
C THR A 26 72.26 -29.16 -36.31
N ALA A 27 71.20 -29.17 -35.50
CA ALA A 27 69.84 -29.23 -36.03
C ALA A 27 69.58 -27.99 -36.88
N GLU A 28 69.13 -28.16 -38.12
CA GLU A 28 68.65 -27.04 -38.93
C GLU A 28 67.35 -26.51 -38.30
N ASN A 29 67.26 -25.19 -38.22
CA ASN A 29 66.15 -24.49 -37.58
C ASN A 29 64.89 -24.56 -38.44
N THR A 30 63.78 -25.07 -37.92
CA THR A 30 62.47 -24.99 -38.60
C THR A 30 61.93 -23.56 -38.47
N ALA A 31 61.27 -23.02 -39.49
CA ALA A 31 60.56 -21.75 -39.32
C ALA A 31 59.27 -21.97 -38.49
N PRO A 32 58.86 -21.00 -37.65
CA PRO A 32 57.61 -21.09 -36.89
C PRO A 32 56.40 -21.13 -37.83
N VAL A 33 55.38 -21.91 -37.50
CA VAL A 33 54.23 -22.15 -38.38
C VAL A 33 52.94 -21.65 -37.73
N PHE A 34 52.21 -20.77 -38.42
CA PHE A 34 50.86 -20.34 -37.99
C PHE A 34 49.90 -21.52 -37.97
N LYS A 35 48.91 -21.52 -37.06
CA LYS A 35 47.91 -22.61 -36.97
C LYS A 35 46.97 -22.70 -38.19
N THR A 36 47.00 -21.71 -39.08
CA THR A 36 46.22 -21.64 -40.32
C THR A 36 47.01 -20.91 -41.40
N ASP A 37 46.76 -21.25 -42.68
CA ASP A 37 47.38 -20.62 -43.84
C ASP A 37 46.65 -19.34 -44.30
N GLU A 38 45.37 -19.20 -43.95
CA GLU A 38 44.52 -18.03 -44.21
C GLU A 38 43.67 -17.70 -42.98
N LEU A 39 43.35 -16.42 -42.78
CA LEU A 39 42.48 -15.97 -41.70
C LEU A 39 41.64 -14.76 -42.14
N SER A 40 40.40 -14.67 -41.65
CA SER A 40 39.55 -13.50 -41.85
C SER A 40 38.84 -13.09 -40.56
N LEU A 41 38.59 -11.79 -40.42
CA LEU A 41 37.90 -11.20 -39.26
C LEU A 41 36.84 -10.22 -39.77
N ALA A 42 35.58 -10.47 -39.39
CA ALA A 42 34.49 -9.51 -39.57
C ALA A 42 34.52 -8.49 -38.44
N VAL A 43 34.29 -7.21 -38.77
CA VAL A 43 34.41 -6.09 -37.83
C VAL A 43 33.27 -5.10 -38.05
N SER A 44 32.63 -4.68 -36.98
CA SER A 44 31.65 -3.58 -36.98
C SER A 44 32.33 -2.24 -37.24
N TYR A 45 31.61 -1.28 -37.82
CA TYR A 45 32.11 0.10 -37.86
C TYR A 45 32.38 0.63 -36.45
N ARG A 46 33.41 1.48 -36.33
CA ARG A 46 33.92 2.14 -35.09
C ARG A 46 34.25 1.23 -33.88
N LYS A 47 34.03 -0.08 -33.96
CA LYS A 47 34.17 -1.04 -32.85
C LYS A 47 35.44 -1.87 -33.01
N GLY A 48 36.26 -1.94 -31.96
CA GLY A 48 37.51 -2.72 -31.98
C GLY A 48 37.26 -4.22 -31.84
N SER A 49 37.85 -5.02 -32.74
CA SER A 49 37.80 -6.49 -32.70
C SER A 49 39.19 -7.09 -32.51
N THR A 50 39.25 -8.25 -31.85
CA THR A 50 40.50 -9.00 -31.59
C THR A 50 40.46 -10.40 -32.17
N ILE A 51 41.59 -10.90 -32.68
CA ILE A 51 41.74 -12.28 -33.16
C ILE A 51 43.11 -12.86 -32.76
N ASP A 52 43.13 -14.14 -32.37
CA ASP A 52 44.34 -14.88 -32.03
C ASP A 52 44.97 -15.44 -33.32
N VAL A 53 46.22 -15.02 -33.61
CA VAL A 53 47.04 -15.47 -34.74
C VAL A 53 48.20 -16.35 -34.27
N ALA A 54 47.95 -17.21 -33.27
CA ALA A 54 48.94 -18.11 -32.71
C ALA A 54 49.65 -18.99 -33.77
N ALA A 55 50.96 -19.10 -33.58
CA ALA A 55 51.86 -20.00 -34.26
C ALA A 55 52.51 -20.98 -33.26
N THR A 56 53.16 -22.01 -33.80
CA THR A 56 53.95 -22.97 -33.04
C THR A 56 55.34 -23.10 -33.66
N ASP A 57 56.37 -23.08 -32.82
CA ASP A 57 57.69 -23.56 -33.20
C ASP A 57 57.86 -25.05 -32.86
N LYS A 58 58.64 -25.77 -33.67
CA LYS A 58 58.89 -27.20 -33.51
C LYS A 58 60.03 -27.50 -32.54
N GLU A 59 61.00 -26.60 -32.45
CA GLU A 59 62.14 -26.70 -31.54
C GLU A 59 61.82 -26.14 -30.14
N GLY A 60 60.72 -25.38 -30.01
CA GLY A 60 60.24 -24.76 -28.77
C GLY A 60 60.80 -23.36 -28.52
N ASP A 61 61.37 -22.71 -29.54
CA ASP A 61 61.93 -21.38 -29.43
C ASP A 61 60.87 -20.30 -29.16
N THR A 62 61.30 -19.19 -28.54
CA THR A 62 60.38 -18.11 -28.13
C THR A 62 59.91 -17.31 -29.34
N LEU A 63 58.59 -17.31 -29.56
CA LEU A 63 57.97 -16.59 -30.66
C LEU A 63 57.79 -15.10 -30.37
N THR A 64 58.08 -14.26 -31.36
CA THR A 64 57.78 -12.83 -31.36
C THR A 64 56.93 -12.47 -32.57
N TYR A 65 55.80 -11.78 -32.34
CA TYR A 65 54.86 -11.35 -33.38
C TYR A 65 55.01 -9.87 -33.72
N SER A 66 54.81 -9.51 -34.99
CA SER A 66 54.80 -8.12 -35.45
C SER A 66 53.90 -7.89 -36.68
N ILE A 67 53.35 -6.69 -36.83
CA ILE A 67 52.63 -6.28 -38.05
C ILE A 67 53.66 -5.81 -39.09
N VAL A 68 53.58 -6.40 -40.29
CA VAL A 68 54.45 -6.13 -41.43
C VAL A 68 53.82 -5.05 -42.31
N THR A 69 52.58 -5.30 -42.75
CA THR A 69 51.81 -4.37 -43.56
C THR A 69 50.59 -3.90 -42.75
N LYS A 70 50.53 -2.59 -42.49
CA LYS A 70 49.43 -1.97 -41.76
C LYS A 70 48.15 -1.93 -42.60
N PRO A 71 46.96 -1.97 -41.95
CA PRO A 71 45.69 -1.72 -42.62
C PRO A 71 45.66 -0.36 -43.32
N ARG A 72 44.86 -0.26 -44.38
CA ARG A 72 44.68 0.96 -45.18
C ARG A 72 43.58 1.88 -44.62
N PHE A 73 42.60 1.31 -43.93
CA PHE A 73 41.36 1.93 -43.48
C PHE A 73 41.05 1.59 -42.02
N GLY A 74 42.09 1.60 -41.18
CA GLY A 74 41.95 1.44 -39.74
C GLY A 74 43.31 1.50 -39.03
N GLN A 75 43.32 1.10 -37.76
CA GLN A 75 44.54 0.90 -36.97
C GLN A 75 44.59 -0.55 -36.48
N ALA A 76 45.73 -1.21 -36.68
CA ALA A 76 46.02 -2.52 -36.11
C ALA A 76 47.18 -2.45 -35.12
N SER A 77 47.07 -3.22 -34.04
CA SER A 77 48.14 -3.51 -33.08
C SER A 77 48.18 -5.01 -32.81
N ILE A 78 49.36 -5.57 -32.54
CA ILE A 78 49.51 -6.99 -32.18
C ILE A 78 50.30 -7.08 -30.89
N ASP A 79 49.83 -7.90 -29.95
CA ASP A 79 50.61 -8.25 -28.78
C ASP A 79 51.76 -9.18 -29.19
N SER A 80 52.99 -8.74 -28.96
CA SER A 80 54.19 -9.38 -29.51
C SER A 80 54.52 -10.74 -28.89
N GLN A 81 53.86 -11.16 -27.80
CA GLN A 81 54.14 -12.41 -27.09
C GLN A 81 53.01 -13.44 -27.26
N SER A 82 51.76 -12.99 -27.15
CA SER A 82 50.57 -13.83 -27.28
C SER A 82 50.09 -14.00 -28.72
N GLY A 83 50.42 -13.06 -29.61
CA GLY A 83 49.88 -13.07 -30.97
C GLY A 83 48.41 -12.67 -31.04
N VAL A 84 47.89 -11.87 -30.10
CA VAL A 84 46.55 -11.29 -30.21
C VAL A 84 46.62 -10.03 -31.09
N LEU A 85 46.02 -10.09 -32.28
CA LEU A 85 45.85 -8.98 -33.20
C LEU A 85 44.57 -8.21 -32.84
N THR A 86 44.67 -6.91 -32.59
CA THR A 86 43.55 -5.98 -32.39
C THR A 86 43.44 -5.06 -33.59
N TYR A 87 42.23 -4.88 -34.12
CA TYR A 87 41.94 -3.97 -35.22
C TYR A 87 40.76 -3.04 -34.90
N LEU A 88 40.92 -1.76 -35.23
CA LEU A 88 39.90 -0.73 -35.12
C LEU A 88 39.75 -0.01 -36.48
N PRO A 89 38.59 -0.11 -37.17
CA PRO A 89 38.40 0.50 -38.47
C PRO A 89 38.26 2.03 -38.45
N SER A 90 38.43 2.63 -39.62
CA SER A 90 38.09 4.01 -39.94
C SER A 90 37.07 4.08 -41.07
N ASP A 91 36.20 5.10 -41.02
CA ASP A 91 35.05 5.31 -41.90
C ASP A 91 35.36 5.16 -43.40
N GLY A 92 34.44 4.52 -44.15
CA GLY A 92 34.42 4.52 -45.61
C GLY A 92 35.12 3.36 -46.34
N ALA A 93 35.22 2.18 -45.74
CA ALA A 93 35.80 0.98 -46.36
C ALA A 93 34.94 -0.26 -46.17
N GLU A 94 34.70 -1.01 -47.25
CA GLU A 94 33.99 -2.31 -47.17
C GLU A 94 34.93 -3.46 -46.77
N LYS A 95 36.23 -3.32 -47.06
CA LYS A 95 37.28 -4.31 -46.79
C LYS A 95 38.63 -3.66 -46.50
N ASP A 96 39.44 -4.35 -45.72
CA ASP A 96 40.85 -4.02 -45.46
C ASP A 96 41.68 -5.30 -45.25
N ALA A 97 43.00 -5.21 -45.11
CA ALA A 97 43.85 -6.37 -44.83
C ALA A 97 45.08 -6.00 -43.98
N VAL A 98 45.54 -6.94 -43.15
CA VAL A 98 46.73 -6.79 -42.31
C VAL A 98 47.66 -7.97 -42.53
N GLU A 99 48.92 -7.70 -42.87
CA GLU A 99 49.95 -8.74 -42.96
C GLU A 99 50.78 -8.74 -41.68
N ILE A 100 50.92 -9.91 -41.08
CA ILE A 100 51.67 -10.13 -39.84
C ILE A 100 52.83 -11.09 -40.09
N SER A 101 53.83 -11.04 -39.20
CA SER A 101 54.91 -12.02 -39.16
C SER A 101 55.14 -12.54 -37.75
N VAL A 102 55.63 -13.77 -37.69
CA VAL A 102 56.11 -14.42 -36.46
C VAL A 102 57.54 -14.93 -36.68
N THR A 103 58.40 -14.75 -35.68
CA THR A 103 59.80 -15.19 -35.73
C THR A 103 60.24 -15.84 -34.42
N ASP A 104 61.13 -16.82 -34.54
CA ASP A 104 61.88 -17.48 -33.47
C ASP A 104 63.27 -16.82 -33.19
N GLY A 105 63.59 -15.73 -33.92
CA GLY A 105 64.88 -15.04 -33.89
C GLY A 105 65.91 -15.51 -34.94
N LYS A 106 65.59 -16.51 -35.78
CA LYS A 106 66.44 -17.07 -36.84
C LYS A 106 65.71 -17.16 -38.19
N SER A 107 64.43 -17.52 -38.16
CA SER A 107 63.50 -17.70 -39.28
C SER A 107 62.22 -16.90 -39.05
N THR A 108 61.51 -16.56 -40.13
CA THR A 108 60.27 -15.75 -40.06
C THR A 108 59.23 -16.28 -41.03
N SER A 109 57.99 -16.39 -40.55
CA SER A 109 56.81 -16.75 -41.35
C SER A 109 55.81 -15.60 -41.36
N TYR A 110 54.94 -15.57 -42.38
CA TYR A 110 53.98 -14.49 -42.65
C TYR A 110 52.56 -15.04 -42.79
N LEU A 111 51.56 -14.25 -42.40
CA LEU A 111 50.13 -14.53 -42.58
C LEU A 111 49.41 -13.23 -42.97
N SER A 112 48.48 -13.32 -43.92
CA SER A 112 47.56 -12.22 -44.26
C SER A 112 46.23 -12.44 -43.56
N VAL A 113 45.69 -11.39 -42.95
CA VAL A 113 44.38 -11.38 -42.31
C VAL A 113 43.47 -10.44 -43.09
N GLU A 114 42.44 -11.00 -43.74
CA GLU A 114 41.43 -10.24 -44.49
C GLU A 114 40.35 -9.71 -43.54
N LEU A 115 40.00 -8.43 -43.68
CA LEU A 115 39.04 -7.73 -42.83
C LEU A 115 37.81 -7.34 -43.66
N THR A 116 36.62 -7.67 -43.18
CA THR A 116 35.35 -7.25 -43.81
C THR A 116 34.55 -6.39 -42.84
N LEU A 117 34.05 -5.26 -43.33
CA LEU A 117 33.38 -4.25 -42.52
C LEU A 117 31.86 -4.25 -42.77
N THR A 118 31.09 -4.17 -41.70
CA THR A 118 29.62 -4.14 -41.74
C THR A 118 29.08 -3.00 -40.87
N ASN A 119 28.04 -2.33 -41.36
CA ASN A 119 27.28 -1.31 -40.64
C ASN A 119 25.92 -1.91 -40.29
N ALA A 120 25.57 -1.94 -39.00
CA ALA A 120 24.24 -2.32 -38.55
C ALA A 120 23.18 -1.29 -38.99
N GLU A 121 21.90 -1.65 -38.91
CA GLU A 121 20.82 -0.67 -39.06
C GLU A 121 20.39 -0.14 -37.68
N PRO A 122 20.06 1.15 -37.55
CA PRO A 122 19.52 1.68 -36.31
C PRO A 122 18.12 1.11 -36.03
N GLN A 123 17.73 1.09 -34.77
CA GLN A 123 16.47 0.52 -34.32
C GLN A 123 15.71 1.45 -33.37
N PHE A 124 14.39 1.35 -33.38
CA PHE A 124 13.53 1.94 -32.36
C PHE A 124 13.36 0.93 -31.22
N ASP A 125 13.83 1.27 -30.02
CA ASP A 125 13.73 0.43 -28.81
C ASP A 125 12.44 0.70 -28.03
N VAL A 126 11.32 0.87 -28.75
CA VAL A 126 10.03 1.18 -28.15
C VAL A 126 9.16 -0.07 -28.06
N SER A 127 8.72 -0.39 -26.84
CA SER A 127 7.83 -1.53 -26.56
C SER A 127 6.36 -1.30 -26.94
N THR A 128 5.99 -0.05 -27.23
CA THR A 128 4.61 0.39 -27.43
C THR A 128 4.52 1.19 -28.72
N ILE A 129 3.54 0.86 -29.56
CA ILE A 129 3.26 1.55 -30.84
C ILE A 129 1.80 1.98 -30.96
N LYS A 130 0.98 1.68 -29.95
CA LYS A 130 -0.43 2.07 -29.85
C LYS A 130 -0.64 2.82 -28.55
N TYR A 131 -1.20 4.01 -28.66
CA TYR A 131 -1.47 4.91 -27.55
C TYR A 131 -2.93 5.34 -27.61
N GLN A 132 -3.46 5.80 -26.47
CA GLN A 132 -4.74 6.48 -26.43
C GLN A 132 -4.57 7.81 -25.70
N THR A 133 -5.25 8.84 -26.19
CA THR A 133 -5.38 10.13 -25.51
C THR A 133 -6.82 10.58 -25.59
N HIS A 134 -7.18 11.56 -24.77
CA HIS A 134 -8.48 12.20 -24.85
C HIS A 134 -8.40 13.52 -25.63
N TYR A 135 -9.55 14.02 -26.07
CA TYR A 135 -9.61 15.22 -26.90
C TYR A 135 -8.91 16.42 -26.22
N LYS A 136 -8.25 17.27 -27.02
CA LYS A 136 -7.41 18.43 -26.62
C LYS A 136 -6.23 18.13 -25.69
N LYS A 137 -5.91 16.87 -25.39
CA LYS A 137 -4.76 16.51 -24.55
C LYS A 137 -3.57 16.05 -25.40
N GLU A 138 -2.51 16.83 -25.34
CA GLU A 138 -1.21 16.47 -25.92
C GLU A 138 -0.73 15.12 -25.39
N GLN A 139 -0.38 14.23 -26.32
CA GLN A 139 0.25 12.94 -26.06
C GLN A 139 1.74 13.05 -26.35
N GLU A 140 2.55 12.98 -25.30
CA GLU A 140 4.00 12.95 -25.37
C GLU A 140 4.49 11.50 -25.39
N ILE A 141 5.42 11.15 -26.29
CA ILE A 141 5.97 9.80 -26.46
C ILE A 141 7.49 9.91 -26.60
N ALA A 142 8.23 9.36 -25.63
CA ALA A 142 9.68 9.26 -25.72
C ALA A 142 10.09 8.22 -26.79
N LEU A 143 10.92 8.63 -27.75
CA LEU A 143 11.42 7.76 -28.81
C LEU A 143 12.80 7.23 -28.41
N ALA A 144 12.82 6.05 -27.79
CA ALA A 144 14.06 5.32 -27.57
C ALA A 144 14.59 4.78 -28.91
N VAL A 145 15.84 5.10 -29.23
CA VAL A 145 16.54 4.61 -30.41
C VAL A 145 17.96 4.22 -30.06
N SER A 146 18.47 3.16 -30.67
CA SER A 146 19.85 2.70 -30.52
C SER A 146 20.43 2.24 -31.85
N ASP A 147 21.76 2.15 -31.86
CA ASP A 147 22.53 1.64 -32.98
C ASP A 147 23.56 0.61 -32.46
N PRO A 148 23.62 -0.61 -33.02
CA PRO A 148 24.57 -1.65 -32.57
C PRO A 148 26.07 -1.32 -32.74
N ASP A 149 26.39 -0.40 -33.65
CA ASP A 149 27.73 0.14 -33.90
C ASP A 149 27.96 1.51 -33.19
N ASN A 150 26.90 2.04 -32.55
CA ASN A 150 26.87 3.27 -31.75
C ASN A 150 27.11 4.54 -32.59
N ASP A 151 26.58 4.56 -33.81
CA ASP A 151 26.60 5.75 -34.67
C ASP A 151 25.56 6.82 -34.24
N PRO A 152 25.76 8.12 -34.56
CA PRO A 152 24.85 9.19 -34.18
C PRO A 152 23.52 9.12 -34.94
N LEU A 153 22.39 9.17 -34.23
CA LEU A 153 21.07 8.98 -34.81
C LEU A 153 20.28 10.28 -34.99
N THR A 154 19.51 10.33 -36.08
CA THR A 154 18.49 11.35 -36.36
C THR A 154 17.13 10.70 -36.53
N ILE A 155 16.08 11.30 -35.95
CA ILE A 155 14.69 10.85 -36.10
C ILE A 155 13.88 11.93 -36.84
N GLU A 156 13.06 11.52 -37.80
CA GLU A 156 12.15 12.42 -38.53
C GLU A 156 10.72 11.84 -38.62
N ILE A 157 9.72 12.73 -38.69
CA ILE A 157 8.33 12.37 -38.99
C ILE A 157 8.17 12.32 -40.52
N THR A 158 7.91 11.14 -41.06
CA THR A 158 7.69 10.94 -42.50
C THR A 158 6.22 10.93 -42.90
N SER A 159 5.29 10.70 -41.97
CA SER A 159 3.85 10.98 -42.15
C SER A 159 3.23 11.61 -40.91
N GLN A 160 2.54 12.73 -41.12
CA GLN A 160 1.66 13.38 -40.14
C GLN A 160 0.34 12.59 -39.98
N PRO A 161 -0.40 12.77 -38.87
CA PRO A 161 -1.72 12.18 -38.65
C PRO A 161 -2.78 12.80 -39.58
N GLU A 162 -3.96 12.17 -39.70
CA GLU A 162 -5.07 12.68 -40.53
C GLU A 162 -5.83 13.84 -39.83
N SER A 163 -5.83 13.85 -38.50
CA SER A 163 -6.33 14.94 -37.65
C SER A 163 -5.35 15.21 -36.51
N GLY A 164 -5.20 16.48 -36.11
CA GLY A 164 -4.17 16.93 -35.18
C GLY A 164 -2.81 17.20 -35.84
N THR A 165 -1.79 17.44 -35.02
CA THR A 165 -0.41 17.73 -35.46
C THR A 165 0.60 16.94 -34.64
N ALA A 166 1.72 16.56 -35.25
CA ALA A 166 2.80 15.86 -34.57
C ALA A 166 4.17 16.54 -34.80
N GLU A 167 4.99 16.66 -33.76
CA GLU A 167 6.35 17.20 -33.83
C GLU A 167 7.36 16.41 -32.98
N ILE A 168 8.65 16.48 -33.33
CA ILE A 168 9.75 15.88 -32.55
C ILE A 168 10.55 16.99 -31.88
N THR A 169 10.77 16.87 -30.58
CA THR A 169 11.57 17.79 -29.76
C THR A 169 13.07 17.52 -29.85
N GLU A 170 13.91 18.47 -29.40
CA GLU A 170 15.38 18.34 -29.39
C GLU A 170 15.90 17.16 -28.53
N ASP A 171 15.07 16.61 -27.64
CA ASP A 171 15.37 15.45 -26.78
C ASP A 171 14.64 14.16 -27.21
N ASN A 172 14.34 14.03 -28.51
CA ASN A 172 13.77 12.83 -29.14
C ASN A 172 12.39 12.40 -28.56
N ARG A 173 11.51 13.37 -28.26
CA ARG A 173 10.13 13.08 -27.87
C ARG A 173 9.17 13.51 -28.97
N LEU A 174 8.25 12.61 -29.35
CA LEU A 174 7.13 12.91 -30.23
C LEU A 174 6.01 13.53 -29.40
N ILE A 175 5.61 14.75 -29.75
CA ILE A 175 4.41 15.39 -29.20
C ILE A 175 3.32 15.32 -30.28
N TYR A 176 2.18 14.69 -29.95
CA TYR A 176 0.98 14.72 -30.76
C TYR A 176 -0.12 15.54 -30.08
N THR A 177 -0.61 16.57 -30.78
CA THR A 177 -1.71 17.44 -30.33
C THR A 177 -2.99 17.05 -31.09
N PRO A 178 -4.01 16.50 -30.41
CA PRO A 178 -5.24 16.07 -31.08
C PRO A 178 -6.14 17.24 -31.51
N GLU A 179 -6.68 17.16 -32.73
CA GLU A 179 -7.78 18.01 -33.20
C GLU A 179 -9.00 17.14 -33.59
N ALA A 180 -10.13 17.78 -33.92
CA ALA A 180 -11.32 17.07 -34.38
C ALA A 180 -11.26 16.84 -35.90
N PRO A 181 -11.76 15.68 -36.42
CA PRO A 181 -12.48 14.63 -35.71
C PRO A 181 -11.58 13.67 -34.92
N VAL A 182 -12.08 13.22 -33.77
CA VAL A 182 -11.41 12.22 -32.91
C VAL A 182 -11.47 10.80 -33.51
N GLY A 183 -10.48 9.97 -33.18
CA GLY A 183 -10.33 8.56 -33.59
C GLY A 183 -8.86 8.14 -33.76
N GLU A 184 -8.61 6.90 -34.21
CA GLU A 184 -7.26 6.35 -34.46
C GLU A 184 -6.51 7.12 -35.54
N GLN A 185 -5.43 7.80 -35.13
CA GLN A 185 -4.46 8.48 -36.00
C GLN A 185 -3.22 7.63 -36.21
N LYS A 186 -2.55 7.79 -37.36
CA LYS A 186 -1.28 7.12 -37.68
C LYS A 186 -0.19 8.14 -37.97
N ILE A 187 0.94 8.00 -37.29
CA ILE A 187 2.15 8.82 -37.45
C ILE A 187 3.28 7.89 -37.88
N ASP A 188 3.95 8.21 -39.00
CA ASP A 188 5.11 7.43 -39.46
C ASP A 188 6.42 8.18 -39.14
N LEU A 189 7.37 7.44 -38.60
CA LEU A 189 8.68 7.90 -38.16
C LEU A 189 9.79 7.14 -38.89
N THR A 190 10.93 7.78 -39.09
CA THR A 190 12.18 7.16 -39.56
C THR A 190 13.31 7.50 -38.61
N VAL A 191 14.13 6.51 -38.25
CA VAL A 191 15.44 6.71 -37.61
C VAL A 191 16.55 6.37 -38.61
N SER A 192 17.62 7.15 -38.64
CA SER A 192 18.79 6.93 -39.49
C SER A 192 20.10 7.30 -38.79
N ASP A 193 21.15 6.55 -39.09
CA ASP A 193 22.57 6.76 -38.74
C ASP A 193 23.33 7.56 -39.84
N GLY A 194 22.64 7.94 -40.92
CA GLY A 194 23.20 8.58 -42.11
C GLY A 194 23.62 7.62 -43.23
N VAL A 195 23.50 6.30 -43.05
CA VAL A 195 23.83 5.25 -44.03
C VAL A 195 22.65 4.30 -44.23
N ASN A 196 22.17 3.72 -43.14
CA ASN A 196 20.99 2.88 -43.02
C ASN A 196 19.82 3.67 -42.40
N SER A 197 18.62 3.11 -42.46
CA SER A 197 17.42 3.72 -41.87
C SER A 197 16.35 2.68 -41.59
N ASN A 198 15.62 2.87 -40.50
CA ASN A 198 14.52 2.00 -40.07
C ASN A 198 13.27 2.84 -39.77
N THR A 199 12.09 2.25 -39.87
CA THR A 199 10.81 2.98 -39.78
C THR A 199 9.85 2.41 -38.75
N LEU A 200 9.01 3.28 -38.20
CA LEU A 200 8.05 2.95 -37.15
C LEU A 200 6.72 3.66 -37.42
N SER A 201 5.60 2.93 -37.34
CA SER A 201 4.26 3.52 -37.30
C SER A 201 3.74 3.55 -35.87
N ILE A 202 3.45 4.75 -35.37
CA ILE A 202 2.75 4.97 -34.10
C ILE A 202 1.27 5.23 -34.39
N TYR A 203 0.40 4.59 -33.63
CA TYR A 203 -1.05 4.77 -33.69
C TYR A 203 -1.54 5.44 -32.40
N ILE A 204 -2.37 6.47 -32.50
CA ILE A 204 -2.91 7.19 -31.35
C ILE A 204 -4.42 7.33 -31.52
N ASP A 205 -5.18 6.60 -30.71
CA ASP A 205 -6.64 6.66 -30.70
C ASP A 205 -7.11 7.77 -29.76
N THR A 206 -7.72 8.80 -30.34
CA THR A 206 -8.27 9.94 -29.60
C THR A 206 -9.76 9.70 -29.34
N TYR A 207 -10.22 9.83 -28.10
CA TYR A 207 -11.64 9.73 -27.75
C TYR A 207 -12.14 10.96 -26.98
N ASN A 208 -13.46 11.17 -27.00
CA ASN A 208 -14.15 12.23 -26.27
C ASN A 208 -14.82 11.64 -25.02
N ARG A 209 -14.66 12.28 -23.86
CA ARG A 209 -15.22 11.82 -22.58
C ARG A 209 -16.52 12.57 -22.28
N SER A 210 -17.63 11.84 -22.16
CA SER A 210 -18.94 12.43 -21.92
C SER A 210 -18.99 13.38 -20.73
N PRO A 211 -19.77 14.47 -20.82
CA PRO A 211 -19.88 15.45 -19.76
C PRO A 211 -20.59 14.89 -18.53
N VAL A 212 -20.24 15.44 -17.36
CA VAL A 212 -20.81 15.04 -16.07
C VAL A 212 -21.71 16.16 -15.55
N ILE A 213 -22.93 15.81 -15.16
CA ILE A 213 -23.85 16.67 -14.40
C ILE A 213 -24.09 16.05 -13.02
N SER A 214 -23.78 16.82 -11.99
CA SER A 214 -24.01 16.47 -10.58
C SER A 214 -25.09 17.37 -9.99
N VAL A 215 -25.99 16.74 -9.23
CA VAL A 215 -27.12 17.36 -8.56
C VAL A 215 -27.09 16.97 -7.08
N PRO A 216 -27.47 17.86 -6.15
CA PRO A 216 -27.34 17.60 -4.70
C PRO A 216 -28.29 16.51 -4.17
N PHE A 217 -29.26 16.06 -4.96
CA PHE A 217 -30.17 14.96 -4.63
C PHE A 217 -30.82 14.39 -5.90
N SER A 218 -31.13 13.09 -5.89
CA SER A 218 -31.94 12.41 -6.92
C SER A 218 -33.43 12.34 -6.57
N ARG A 219 -33.78 12.40 -5.27
CA ARG A 219 -35.16 12.48 -4.76
C ARG A 219 -35.28 13.55 -3.68
N LEU A 220 -36.35 14.33 -3.70
CA LEU A 220 -36.70 15.29 -2.65
C LEU A 220 -38.22 15.32 -2.42
N ASP A 221 -38.64 15.13 -1.17
CA ASP A 221 -39.99 15.50 -0.72
C ASP A 221 -40.06 17.02 -0.53
N THR A 222 -41.06 17.68 -1.14
CA THR A 222 -41.17 19.14 -1.11
C THR A 222 -42.63 19.61 -1.07
N SER A 223 -42.82 20.84 -0.60
CA SER A 223 -44.11 21.54 -0.61
C SER A 223 -44.69 21.64 -2.02
N TYR A 224 -46.00 21.39 -2.13
CA TYR A 224 -46.76 21.59 -3.37
C TYR A 224 -46.95 23.08 -3.76
N LYS A 225 -46.54 24.04 -2.93
CA LYS A 225 -46.66 25.50 -3.19
C LYS A 225 -45.33 26.26 -3.28
N ARG A 226 -44.19 25.63 -3.00
CA ARG A 226 -42.88 26.30 -3.03
C ARG A 226 -42.08 25.94 -4.27
N ASN A 227 -41.42 26.93 -4.86
CA ASN A 227 -40.43 26.69 -5.91
C ASN A 227 -39.22 25.97 -5.33
N VAL A 228 -38.75 24.93 -6.02
CA VAL A 228 -37.49 24.25 -5.71
C VAL A 228 -36.41 24.83 -6.61
N THR A 229 -35.27 25.22 -6.02
CA THR A 229 -34.10 25.66 -6.77
C THR A 229 -32.95 24.71 -6.49
N VAL A 230 -32.41 24.10 -7.54
CA VAL A 230 -31.36 23.09 -7.46
C VAL A 230 -30.11 23.65 -8.15
N PRO A 231 -28.98 23.87 -7.44
CA PRO A 231 -27.73 24.20 -8.10
C PRO A 231 -27.27 23.02 -8.97
N LEU A 232 -26.88 23.30 -10.21
CA LEU A 232 -26.31 22.31 -11.10
C LEU A 232 -24.79 22.48 -11.10
N SER A 233 -24.06 21.42 -10.76
CA SER A 233 -22.62 21.37 -10.98
C SER A 233 -22.36 20.56 -12.24
N MET A 234 -21.64 21.12 -13.19
CA MET A 234 -21.35 20.48 -14.47
C MET A 234 -19.88 20.64 -14.79
N SER A 235 -19.25 19.55 -15.21
CA SER A 235 -17.84 19.52 -15.55
C SER A 235 -17.62 18.65 -16.77
N ASP A 236 -16.85 19.17 -17.72
CA ASP A 236 -16.39 18.41 -18.85
C ASP A 236 -14.98 17.88 -18.56
N PRO A 237 -14.71 16.56 -18.70
CA PRO A 237 -13.37 16.04 -18.49
C PRO A 237 -12.33 16.59 -19.48
N ASP A 238 -12.73 16.89 -20.72
CA ASP A 238 -11.88 17.39 -21.83
C ASP A 238 -11.86 18.93 -21.92
N GLY A 239 -12.64 19.61 -21.08
CA GLY A 239 -12.74 21.06 -21.02
C GLY A 239 -13.58 21.67 -22.14
N ASP A 240 -14.52 20.90 -22.70
CA ASP A 240 -15.47 21.39 -23.70
C ASP A 240 -16.59 22.29 -23.13
N GLU A 241 -17.20 23.09 -24.01
CA GLU A 241 -18.23 24.06 -23.62
C GLU A 241 -19.57 23.35 -23.41
N LEU A 242 -20.03 23.30 -22.16
CA LEU A 242 -21.23 22.56 -21.80
C LEU A 242 -22.54 23.32 -22.04
N THR A 243 -23.47 22.63 -22.67
CA THR A 243 -24.88 22.99 -22.78
C THR A 243 -25.72 22.09 -21.87
N VAL A 244 -26.79 22.63 -21.28
CA VAL A 244 -27.70 21.87 -20.43
C VAL A 244 -29.16 22.25 -20.70
N SER A 245 -30.05 21.27 -20.68
CA SER A 245 -31.47 21.45 -20.96
C SER A 245 -32.35 20.54 -20.09
N VAL A 246 -33.65 20.86 -20.04
CA VAL A 246 -34.68 19.98 -19.45
C VAL A 246 -35.24 19.12 -20.58
N ALA A 247 -34.81 17.86 -20.65
CA ALA A 247 -35.23 16.90 -21.66
C ALA A 247 -36.64 16.35 -21.41
N GLU A 248 -37.06 16.21 -20.14
CA GLU A 248 -38.41 15.80 -19.77
C GLU A 248 -38.99 16.72 -18.69
N GLN A 249 -40.16 17.30 -18.96
CA GLN A 249 -40.87 18.20 -18.05
C GLN A 249 -41.69 17.40 -17.02
N PRO A 250 -41.84 17.91 -15.78
CA PRO A 250 -42.64 17.28 -14.75
C PRO A 250 -44.14 17.25 -15.12
N LYS A 251 -44.88 16.31 -14.52
CA LYS A 251 -46.29 16.08 -14.81
C LYS A 251 -47.21 17.21 -14.34
N ASN A 252 -46.90 17.79 -13.18
CA ASN A 252 -47.54 18.99 -12.64
C ASN A 252 -46.43 20.01 -12.33
N GLY A 253 -46.63 21.27 -12.70
CA GLY A 253 -45.63 22.33 -12.60
C GLY A 253 -44.78 22.48 -13.87
N TYR A 254 -43.73 23.29 -13.76
CA TYR A 254 -42.82 23.62 -14.86
C TYR A 254 -41.37 23.69 -14.35
N ALA A 255 -40.44 23.16 -15.12
CA ALA A 255 -39.01 23.16 -14.81
C ALA A 255 -38.22 23.95 -15.88
N GLU A 256 -37.36 24.87 -15.44
CA GLU A 256 -36.49 25.67 -16.31
C GLU A 256 -35.09 25.80 -15.74
N ILE A 257 -34.08 25.98 -16.60
CA ILE A 257 -32.71 26.25 -16.16
C ILE A 257 -32.42 27.74 -16.33
N LYS A 258 -32.00 28.40 -15.25
CA LYS A 258 -31.61 29.82 -15.22
C LYS A 258 -30.35 29.99 -14.38
N ALA A 259 -29.37 30.71 -14.92
CA ALA A 259 -28.13 31.08 -14.23
C ALA A 259 -27.39 29.89 -13.54
N GLY A 260 -27.34 28.73 -14.21
CA GLY A 260 -26.68 27.52 -13.67
C GLY A 260 -27.49 26.75 -12.62
N GLN A 261 -28.78 27.05 -12.47
CA GLN A 261 -29.67 26.41 -11.51
C GLN A 261 -30.93 25.90 -12.21
N LEU A 262 -31.40 24.71 -11.83
CA LEU A 262 -32.74 24.25 -12.17
C LEU A 262 -33.74 24.90 -11.21
N ILE A 263 -34.76 25.53 -11.76
CA ILE A 263 -35.88 26.11 -11.01
C ILE A 263 -37.14 25.33 -11.40
N TYR A 264 -37.70 24.63 -10.43
CA TYR A 264 -39.01 23.98 -10.56
C TYR A 264 -40.08 24.82 -9.85
N THR A 265 -41.18 25.08 -10.56
CA THR A 265 -42.34 25.84 -10.08
C THR A 265 -43.60 24.95 -10.13
N PRO A 266 -44.21 24.60 -8.99
CA PRO A 266 -45.51 23.91 -8.95
C PRO A 266 -46.63 24.73 -9.63
N ASP A 267 -47.66 24.07 -10.18
CA ASP A 267 -48.78 24.71 -10.90
C ASP A 267 -50.10 24.78 -10.14
N GLY A 268 -50.20 24.21 -8.93
CA GLY A 268 -51.43 24.22 -8.12
C GLY A 268 -51.37 23.29 -6.91
N GLU A 269 -52.54 22.85 -6.42
CA GLU A 269 -52.64 21.98 -5.23
C GLU A 269 -52.37 20.48 -5.51
N ALA A 270 -51.57 20.16 -6.52
CA ALA A 270 -51.30 18.78 -6.92
C ALA A 270 -50.24 18.13 -6.01
N THR A 271 -50.54 16.96 -5.45
CA THR A 271 -49.61 16.16 -4.65
C THR A 271 -49.13 14.91 -5.40
N GLY A 272 -47.94 14.41 -5.07
CA GLY A 272 -47.34 13.20 -5.60
C GLY A 272 -46.10 13.43 -6.47
N GLU A 273 -45.58 12.34 -7.01
CA GLU A 273 -44.28 12.29 -7.69
C GLU A 273 -44.25 13.03 -9.05
N GLN A 274 -43.20 13.82 -9.25
CA GLN A 274 -42.82 14.53 -10.45
C GLN A 274 -41.40 14.09 -10.85
N ILE A 275 -41.19 13.79 -12.12
CA ILE A 275 -39.87 13.43 -12.66
C ILE A 275 -39.43 14.55 -13.61
N ILE A 276 -38.21 15.05 -13.44
CA ILE A 276 -37.58 16.06 -14.28
C ILE A 276 -36.30 15.43 -14.83
N ARG A 277 -36.22 15.21 -16.15
CA ARG A 277 -34.98 14.73 -16.79
C ARG A 277 -34.18 15.91 -17.29
N LEU A 278 -32.93 15.99 -16.85
CA LEU A 278 -31.93 16.92 -17.37
C LEU A 278 -31.05 16.20 -18.39
N GLU A 279 -30.59 16.93 -19.40
CA GLU A 279 -29.58 16.49 -20.35
C GLU A 279 -28.46 17.53 -20.41
N VAL A 280 -27.21 17.09 -20.24
CA VAL A 280 -25.99 17.88 -20.45
C VAL A 280 -25.25 17.36 -21.68
N SER A 281 -24.70 18.25 -22.50
CA SER A 281 -23.95 17.90 -23.71
C SER A 281 -22.81 18.89 -23.97
N ASP A 282 -21.66 18.34 -24.38
CA ASP A 282 -20.44 19.00 -24.84
C ASP A 282 -20.45 19.26 -26.38
N GLY A 283 -21.50 18.80 -27.08
CA GLY A 283 -21.62 18.84 -28.54
C GLY A 283 -21.15 17.57 -29.28
N PHE A 284 -20.49 16.63 -28.60
CA PHE A 284 -20.01 15.34 -29.13
C PHE A 284 -20.74 14.14 -28.49
N ALA A 285 -21.03 14.22 -27.20
CA ALA A 285 -21.76 13.27 -26.39
C ALA A 285 -22.85 13.98 -25.55
N SER A 286 -23.76 13.21 -24.96
CA SER A 286 -24.66 13.74 -23.94
C SER A 286 -24.86 12.74 -22.80
N ASN A 287 -25.25 13.27 -21.64
CA ASN A 287 -25.50 12.51 -20.42
C ASN A 287 -26.79 13.02 -19.78
N VAL A 288 -27.57 12.13 -19.17
CA VAL A 288 -28.90 12.43 -18.63
C VAL A 288 -29.00 12.06 -17.16
N THR A 289 -29.74 12.85 -16.39
CA THR A 289 -30.02 12.58 -14.98
C THR A 289 -31.45 12.96 -14.61
N ASP A 290 -32.08 12.17 -13.75
CA ASP A 290 -33.46 12.36 -13.31
C ASP A 290 -33.48 12.94 -11.88
N ILE A 291 -34.24 14.02 -11.69
CA ILE A 291 -34.60 14.55 -10.37
C ILE A 291 -36.06 14.22 -10.11
N ILE A 292 -36.31 13.53 -9.00
CA ILE A 292 -37.65 13.10 -8.57
C ILE A 292 -38.12 14.00 -7.42
N LEU A 293 -39.09 14.87 -7.69
CA LEU A 293 -39.72 15.72 -6.67
C LEU A 293 -41.07 15.13 -6.27
N ASN A 294 -41.25 14.79 -5.00
CA ASN A 294 -42.54 14.31 -4.50
C ASN A 294 -43.26 15.42 -3.75
N LEU A 295 -44.37 15.90 -4.33
CA LEU A 295 -45.12 17.03 -3.79
C LEU A 295 -46.01 16.57 -2.64
N VAL A 296 -45.74 17.06 -1.44
CA VAL A 296 -46.50 16.74 -0.23
C VAL A 296 -47.12 17.99 0.38
N ASN A 297 -48.23 17.82 1.08
CA ASN A 297 -48.78 18.84 1.96
C ASN A 297 -47.92 18.91 3.21
N SER A 298 -47.28 20.05 3.44
CA SER A 298 -46.56 20.31 4.68
C SER A 298 -47.57 20.35 5.83
N SER A 299 -47.47 19.45 6.80
CA SER A 299 -48.33 19.54 8.00
C SER A 299 -47.97 20.80 8.81
N PRO A 300 -48.92 21.41 9.54
CA PRO A 300 -48.64 22.55 10.42
C PRO A 300 -47.45 22.29 11.35
N GLU A 301 -46.39 23.07 11.23
CA GLU A 301 -45.23 22.96 12.10
C GLU A 301 -45.42 23.85 13.31
N VAL A 302 -45.44 23.26 14.51
CA VAL A 302 -45.56 24.04 15.75
C VAL A 302 -44.18 24.60 16.12
N SER A 303 -43.91 25.81 15.63
CA SER A 303 -42.64 26.51 15.78
C SER A 303 -42.30 26.85 17.24
N VAL A 304 -43.30 27.05 18.12
CA VAL A 304 -43.10 27.15 19.58
C VAL A 304 -44.28 26.56 20.35
N THR A 305 -44.02 25.54 21.19
CA THR A 305 -44.84 25.23 22.35
C THR A 305 -44.31 25.93 23.60
N PRO A 306 -45.07 26.83 24.23
CA PRO A 306 -44.66 27.44 25.48
C PRO A 306 -44.78 26.42 26.63
N GLN A 307 -43.65 25.92 27.12
CA GLN A 307 -43.56 25.31 28.44
C GLN A 307 -43.69 26.43 29.47
N LEU A 308 -44.80 26.49 30.20
CA LEU A 308 -45.06 27.56 31.16
C LEU A 308 -44.98 27.03 32.59
N THR A 309 -44.34 27.80 33.46
CA THR A 309 -44.43 27.62 34.90
C THR A 309 -45.37 28.66 35.48
N VAL A 310 -46.24 28.26 36.39
CA VAL A 310 -47.17 29.16 37.08
C VAL A 310 -47.39 28.68 38.50
N ASP A 311 -47.44 29.60 39.47
CA ASP A 311 -47.74 29.25 40.86
C ASP A 311 -49.23 28.89 41.05
N THR A 312 -49.56 28.24 42.17
CA THR A 312 -50.91 27.72 42.46
C THR A 312 -52.04 28.76 42.51
N ASP A 313 -51.72 30.06 42.56
CA ASP A 313 -52.66 31.19 42.53
C ASP A 313 -52.51 32.09 41.28
N GLY A 314 -51.57 31.77 40.39
CA GLY A 314 -51.25 32.53 39.19
C GLY A 314 -52.21 32.32 38.01
N THR A 315 -51.82 32.79 36.84
CA THR A 315 -52.51 32.53 35.57
C THR A 315 -51.48 32.50 34.45
N ALA A 316 -51.43 31.39 33.73
CA ALA A 316 -50.50 31.18 32.63
C ALA A 316 -51.16 31.66 31.33
N THR A 317 -50.53 32.61 30.64
CA THR A 317 -50.91 33.01 29.28
C THR A 317 -49.78 32.66 28.34
N GLY A 318 -50.11 31.98 27.24
CA GLY A 318 -49.15 31.64 26.20
C GLY A 318 -49.80 31.69 24.83
N ARG A 319 -49.00 31.43 23.80
CA ARG A 319 -49.49 31.22 22.44
C ARG A 319 -48.84 29.95 21.90
N VAL A 320 -49.63 29.03 21.37
CA VAL A 320 -49.09 27.98 20.50
C VAL A 320 -48.79 28.67 19.17
N LEU A 321 -47.51 28.92 18.90
CA LEU A 321 -47.09 29.43 17.61
C LEU A 321 -46.88 28.25 16.68
N ALA A 322 -47.64 28.23 15.60
CA ALA A 322 -47.41 27.33 14.50
C ALA A 322 -47.34 28.11 13.19
N THR A 323 -46.60 27.55 12.26
CA THR A 323 -46.39 28.05 10.92
C THR A 323 -46.68 26.93 9.95
N ASP A 324 -47.54 27.19 8.98
CA ASP A 324 -47.71 26.29 7.87
C ASP A 324 -46.67 26.61 6.79
N ALA A 325 -45.91 25.61 6.34
CA ALA A 325 -44.89 25.86 5.34
C ALA A 325 -45.48 26.15 3.95
N ASP A 326 -46.71 25.70 3.68
CA ASP A 326 -47.47 25.95 2.45
C ASP A 326 -48.29 27.26 2.57
N GLY A 327 -48.21 27.94 3.72
CA GLY A 327 -48.91 29.18 4.01
C GLY A 327 -50.42 29.00 4.23
N ASP A 328 -50.88 27.77 4.48
CA ASP A 328 -52.28 27.48 4.74
C ASP A 328 -52.76 28.07 6.08
N SER A 329 -54.04 28.44 6.14
CA SER A 329 -54.61 29.14 7.29
C SER A 329 -54.82 28.18 8.47
N LEU A 330 -54.07 28.40 9.55
CA LEU A 330 -54.10 27.53 10.72
C LEU A 330 -55.29 27.78 11.64
N SER A 331 -55.84 26.70 12.18
CA SER A 331 -56.85 26.66 13.22
C SER A 331 -56.36 25.88 14.43
N TYR A 332 -56.70 26.35 15.63
CA TYR A 332 -56.21 25.83 16.91
C TYR A 332 -57.38 25.32 17.75
N ARG A 333 -57.23 24.19 18.45
CA ARG A 333 -58.25 23.70 19.39
C ARG A 333 -57.66 22.83 20.50
N LEU A 334 -58.22 22.94 21.70
CA LEU A 334 -57.94 22.01 22.79
C LEU A 334 -58.58 20.65 22.49
N LEU A 335 -57.78 19.59 22.43
CA LEU A 335 -58.23 18.22 22.18
C LEU A 335 -58.43 17.44 23.49
N SER A 336 -57.54 17.63 24.48
CA SER A 336 -57.65 17.02 25.81
C SER A 336 -56.84 17.79 26.87
N SER A 337 -57.23 17.63 28.13
CA SER A 337 -56.58 18.20 29.33
C SER A 337 -56.34 17.09 30.35
N SER A 338 -55.24 17.15 31.10
CA SER A 338 -54.99 16.31 32.27
C SER A 338 -55.53 16.89 33.60
N ASP A 339 -56.09 18.11 33.58
CA ASP A 339 -56.48 18.89 34.75
C ASP A 339 -57.92 19.43 34.62
N ASP A 340 -58.57 19.65 35.78
CA ASP A 340 -59.89 20.28 35.91
C ASP A 340 -59.80 21.83 35.88
N GLY A 341 -58.59 22.39 35.75
CA GLY A 341 -58.37 23.82 35.54
C GLY A 341 -58.81 24.28 34.14
N ASN A 342 -59.21 25.55 34.04
CA ASN A 342 -59.74 26.10 32.80
C ASN A 342 -58.61 26.59 31.89
N LEU A 343 -58.24 25.81 30.87
CA LEU A 343 -57.50 26.31 29.69
C LEU A 343 -58.51 26.71 28.60
N ILE A 344 -58.42 27.95 28.14
CA ILE A 344 -59.19 28.50 27.03
C ILE A 344 -58.19 28.92 25.95
N ILE A 345 -58.36 28.43 24.71
CA ILE A 345 -57.54 28.79 23.55
C ILE A 345 -58.38 29.49 22.48
N ASP A 346 -57.84 30.53 21.85
CA ASP A 346 -58.42 31.22 20.71
C ASP A 346 -58.12 30.44 19.42
N GLU A 347 -59.18 30.08 18.70
CA GLU A 347 -59.12 29.13 17.59
C GLU A 347 -58.39 29.67 16.34
N ASN A 348 -58.11 30.97 16.26
CA ASN A 348 -57.52 31.62 15.08
C ASN A 348 -56.09 32.15 15.34
N THR A 349 -55.74 32.42 16.60
CA THR A 349 -54.47 33.04 16.98
C THR A 349 -53.55 32.12 17.78
N GLY A 350 -54.08 31.01 18.31
CA GLY A 350 -53.33 30.08 19.17
C GLY A 350 -53.06 30.63 20.58
N ASP A 351 -53.53 31.84 20.91
CA ASP A 351 -53.44 32.42 22.25
C ASP A 351 -54.26 31.59 23.23
N PHE A 352 -53.66 31.19 24.35
CA PHE A 352 -54.38 30.51 25.42
C PHE A 352 -54.16 31.16 26.79
N THR A 353 -55.17 31.02 27.64
CA THR A 353 -55.11 31.35 29.07
C THR A 353 -55.48 30.12 29.86
N TYR A 354 -54.61 29.70 30.77
CA TYR A 354 -54.85 28.65 31.74
C TYR A 354 -54.82 29.19 33.16
N ARG A 355 -55.81 28.80 33.96
CA ARG A 355 -55.88 29.15 35.38
C ARG A 355 -55.93 27.88 36.24
N PRO A 356 -54.88 27.59 37.04
CA PRO A 356 -54.85 26.44 37.94
C PRO A 356 -56.03 26.43 38.91
N THR A 357 -56.42 25.22 39.35
CA THR A 357 -57.21 25.09 40.58
C THR A 357 -56.29 25.01 41.79
N ALA A 358 -56.83 25.21 43.00
CA ALA A 358 -56.06 25.11 44.25
C ALA A 358 -55.48 23.70 44.56
N PHE A 359 -55.72 22.71 43.69
CA PHE A 359 -55.22 21.34 43.79
C PHE A 359 -54.32 20.93 42.61
N SER A 360 -54.21 21.77 41.57
CA SER A 360 -53.45 21.49 40.36
C SER A 360 -51.95 21.68 40.64
N VAL A 361 -51.26 20.65 41.14
CA VAL A 361 -49.80 20.69 41.41
C VAL A 361 -49.09 19.67 40.50
N GLY A 362 -47.93 20.04 39.95
CA GLY A 362 -47.18 19.24 38.98
C GLY A 362 -47.48 19.60 37.52
N LYS A 363 -46.97 18.78 36.59
CA LYS A 363 -47.11 18.98 35.13
C LYS A 363 -48.54 18.71 34.66
N GLN A 364 -49.27 19.77 34.31
CA GLN A 364 -50.54 19.70 33.62
C GLN A 364 -50.30 19.69 32.11
N ARG A 365 -50.96 18.78 31.39
CA ARG A 365 -50.73 18.53 29.97
C ARG A 365 -52.00 18.83 29.20
N PHE A 366 -51.87 19.69 28.19
CA PHE A 366 -52.96 20.10 27.32
C PHE A 366 -52.57 19.77 25.88
N VAL A 367 -53.29 18.84 25.25
CA VAL A 367 -53.04 18.50 23.85
C VAL A 367 -53.80 19.49 22.99
N ILE A 368 -53.07 20.33 22.28
CA ILE A 368 -53.60 21.29 21.31
C ILE A 368 -53.46 20.70 19.92
N GLY A 369 -54.57 20.64 19.18
CA GLY A 369 -54.56 20.33 17.75
C GLY A 369 -54.41 21.62 16.95
N VAL A 370 -53.43 21.65 16.07
CA VAL A 370 -53.22 22.70 15.06
C VAL A 370 -53.51 22.09 13.68
N SER A 371 -54.36 22.72 12.88
CA SER A 371 -54.74 22.19 11.57
C SER A 371 -54.78 23.26 10.49
N ASP A 372 -54.20 22.93 9.33
CA ASP A 372 -54.28 23.62 8.03
C ASP A 372 -55.62 23.36 7.29
N GLY A 373 -56.46 22.46 7.81
CA GLY A 373 -57.70 21.98 7.18
C GLY A 373 -57.55 20.69 6.36
N LYS A 374 -56.34 20.16 6.18
CA LYS A 374 -56.02 18.89 5.51
C LYS A 374 -55.44 17.84 6.49
N VAL A 375 -54.51 18.26 7.35
CA VAL A 375 -53.86 17.49 8.41
C VAL A 375 -54.00 18.20 9.76
N THR A 376 -54.02 17.47 10.87
CA THR A 376 -53.96 18.06 12.22
C THR A 376 -52.69 17.59 12.92
N THR A 377 -51.72 18.48 13.08
CA THR A 377 -50.58 18.27 13.98
C THR A 377 -51.06 18.42 15.42
N GLN A 378 -50.75 17.45 16.27
CA GLN A 378 -51.00 17.57 17.71
C GLN A 378 -49.73 18.01 18.41
N THR A 379 -49.87 18.88 19.39
CA THR A 379 -48.76 19.34 20.21
C THR A 379 -49.18 19.42 21.67
N GLU A 380 -48.26 19.13 22.58
CA GLU A 380 -48.54 19.17 24.01
C GLU A 380 -48.02 20.47 24.62
N VAL A 381 -48.93 21.29 25.11
CA VAL A 381 -48.62 22.40 26.01
C VAL A 381 -48.53 21.83 27.42
N VAL A 382 -47.32 21.81 27.98
CA VAL A 382 -47.09 21.41 29.36
C VAL A 382 -47.00 22.65 30.23
N ILE A 383 -47.91 22.78 31.19
CA ILE A 383 -47.88 23.83 32.19
C ILE A 383 -47.50 23.19 33.53
N SER A 384 -46.30 23.50 34.01
CA SER A 384 -45.78 22.99 35.27
C SER A 384 -46.27 23.90 36.40
N VAL A 385 -47.20 23.43 37.22
CA VAL A 385 -47.56 24.14 38.45
C VAL A 385 -46.58 23.73 39.54
N THR A 386 -45.60 24.57 39.83
CA THR A 386 -44.43 24.23 40.66
C THR A 386 -44.38 25.02 41.96
N THR A 387 -43.43 24.64 42.81
CA THR A 387 -42.62 25.57 43.62
C THR A 387 -41.19 25.36 43.15
N GLU A 388 -40.49 26.40 42.65
CA GLU A 388 -39.31 26.23 41.78
C GLU A 388 -38.13 25.44 42.39
N THR A 389 -37.44 24.67 41.53
CA THR A 389 -36.20 23.93 41.80
C THR A 389 -35.34 23.84 40.53
N LEU A 390 -34.02 24.02 40.64
CA LEU A 390 -33.07 24.00 39.51
C LEU A 390 -32.89 22.60 38.88
N THR A 391 -32.86 22.48 37.54
CA THR A 391 -32.62 21.22 36.79
C THR A 391 -31.82 21.44 35.49
N LEU A 392 -31.09 20.42 35.03
CA LEU A 392 -30.32 20.39 33.77
C LEU A 392 -30.34 18.96 33.20
N GLU A 393 -30.56 18.79 31.90
CA GLU A 393 -30.65 17.49 31.22
C GLU A 393 -29.41 17.22 30.36
N SER A 394 -28.97 15.95 30.27
CA SER A 394 -27.91 15.51 29.35
C SER A 394 -28.42 15.49 27.90
N SER A 395 -27.54 15.74 26.92
CA SER A 395 -27.90 15.79 25.49
C SER A 395 -26.72 15.42 24.58
N SER A 396 -27.01 15.13 23.32
CA SER A 396 -26.01 14.87 22.28
C SER A 396 -26.16 15.90 21.15
N TYR A 397 -25.04 16.41 20.64
CA TYR A 397 -24.99 17.41 19.57
C TYR A 397 -24.00 16.99 18.49
N SER A 398 -24.33 17.23 17.21
CA SER A 398 -23.45 16.92 16.08
C SER A 398 -23.46 18.00 15.00
N SER A 399 -22.40 18.02 14.19
CA SER A 399 -22.31 18.79 12.93
C SER A 399 -21.47 18.00 11.92
N ASP A 400 -21.73 18.23 10.64
CA ASP A 400 -20.91 17.92 9.47
C ASP A 400 -19.54 18.64 9.43
N SER A 401 -19.36 19.64 10.30
CA SER A 401 -18.17 20.49 10.41
C SER A 401 -17.45 20.32 11.76
N GLN A 402 -16.33 21.02 11.92
CA GLN A 402 -15.59 21.15 13.18
C GLN A 402 -16.31 22.02 14.22
N ARG A 403 -17.29 22.83 13.80
CA ARG A 403 -18.04 23.76 14.67
C ARG A 403 -19.39 23.14 15.02
N VAL A 404 -19.63 22.94 16.31
CA VAL A 404 -20.95 22.53 16.84
C VAL A 404 -21.54 23.68 17.64
N GLU A 405 -22.77 24.06 17.30
CA GLU A 405 -23.60 24.97 18.11
C GLU A 405 -24.74 24.19 18.75
N GLY A 406 -25.11 24.55 19.98
CA GLY A 406 -26.18 23.89 20.70
C GLY A 406 -26.82 24.75 21.77
N GLN A 407 -27.98 24.32 22.22
CA GLN A 407 -28.74 24.93 23.31
C GLN A 407 -28.93 23.88 24.41
N LEU A 408 -28.53 24.20 25.63
CA LEU A 408 -28.72 23.34 26.80
C LEU A 408 -30.18 23.34 27.25
N LEU A 409 -30.64 22.19 27.71
CA LEU A 409 -31.97 21.98 28.27
C LEU A 409 -31.90 22.08 29.81
N PHE A 410 -32.36 23.21 30.36
CA PHE A 410 -32.34 23.48 31.80
C PHE A 410 -33.61 24.21 32.26
N THR A 411 -33.93 24.14 33.55
CA THR A 411 -34.94 25.00 34.18
C THR A 411 -34.41 25.55 35.50
N GLY A 412 -34.70 26.82 35.79
CA GLY A 412 -34.27 27.49 37.02
C GLY A 412 -34.46 29.02 36.95
N PRO A 413 -34.17 29.75 38.04
CA PRO A 413 -34.40 31.19 38.11
C PRO A 413 -33.47 32.00 37.19
N SER A 414 -33.83 33.26 36.90
CA SER A 414 -32.97 34.16 36.12
C SER A 414 -31.64 34.44 36.81
N GLY A 415 -30.52 34.19 36.12
CA GLY A 415 -29.16 34.35 36.67
C GLY A 415 -28.44 33.04 37.00
N VAL A 416 -28.83 31.93 36.38
CA VAL A 416 -28.01 30.70 36.34
C VAL A 416 -26.66 30.99 35.69
N VAL A 417 -25.58 30.49 36.27
CA VAL A 417 -24.23 30.53 35.70
C VAL A 417 -23.83 29.12 35.26
N PHE A 418 -23.30 29.01 34.05
CA PHE A 418 -22.76 27.75 33.51
C PHE A 418 -21.24 27.69 33.65
N THR A 419 -20.74 26.54 34.08
CA THR A 419 -19.31 26.18 34.00
C THR A 419 -19.16 24.85 33.27
N THR A 420 -18.08 24.71 32.51
CA THR A 420 -17.80 23.52 31.69
C THR A 420 -16.47 22.89 32.06
N GLU A 421 -16.43 21.56 32.11
CA GLU A 421 -15.23 20.73 32.16
C GLU A 421 -15.32 19.72 31.02
N VAL A 422 -14.24 19.48 30.28
CA VAL A 422 -14.22 18.65 29.07
C VAL A 422 -13.19 17.55 29.21
N ASN A 423 -13.55 16.33 28.82
CA ASN A 423 -12.70 15.16 29.00
C ASN A 423 -11.44 15.14 28.10
N ASN A 424 -11.38 16.02 27.09
CA ASN A 424 -10.42 15.91 25.99
C ASN A 424 -10.00 17.28 25.39
N ASP A 425 -9.53 18.20 26.23
CA ASP A 425 -9.08 19.56 25.84
C ASP A 425 -8.17 19.61 24.60
N LYS A 426 -7.31 18.60 24.38
CA LYS A 426 -6.38 18.57 23.25
C LYS A 426 -7.07 18.57 21.87
N ASP A 427 -8.31 18.11 21.79
CA ASP A 427 -9.11 18.03 20.56
C ASP A 427 -10.02 19.26 20.37
N ILE A 428 -10.02 20.20 21.32
CA ILE A 428 -10.78 21.45 21.26
C ILE A 428 -9.84 22.59 20.84
N GLU A 429 -10.34 23.47 19.97
CA GLU A 429 -9.70 24.74 19.60
C GLU A 429 -10.33 25.91 20.37
N SER A 430 -11.66 25.92 20.50
CA SER A 430 -12.37 26.87 21.37
C SER A 430 -13.71 26.33 21.88
N LEU A 431 -14.11 26.80 23.07
CA LEU A 431 -15.41 26.54 23.67
C LEU A 431 -15.92 27.83 24.32
N ALA A 432 -17.17 28.18 24.04
CA ALA A 432 -17.88 29.28 24.68
C ALA A 432 -19.31 28.87 25.02
N ILE A 433 -19.84 29.36 26.15
CA ILE A 433 -21.22 29.22 26.57
C ILE A 433 -21.72 30.59 27.10
N ASP A 434 -22.97 30.95 26.78
CA ASP A 434 -23.60 32.17 27.26
C ASP A 434 -24.53 31.93 28.47
N ASP A 435 -24.99 33.02 29.10
CA ASP A 435 -25.88 32.98 30.26
C ASP A 435 -27.27 32.39 29.96
N ASN A 436 -27.61 32.15 28.69
CA ASN A 436 -28.85 31.49 28.26
C ASN A 436 -28.64 29.99 28.00
N GLY A 437 -27.43 29.45 28.22
CA GLY A 437 -27.09 28.07 27.93
C GLY A 437 -26.91 27.77 26.45
N ARG A 438 -26.70 28.78 25.59
CA ARG A 438 -26.27 28.55 24.21
C ARG A 438 -24.76 28.39 24.16
N PHE A 439 -24.26 27.36 23.50
CA PHE A 439 -22.83 27.10 23.38
C PHE A 439 -22.35 27.01 21.93
N THR A 440 -21.04 27.18 21.77
CA THR A 440 -20.27 26.96 20.55
C THR A 440 -19.01 26.21 20.93
N LEU A 441 -18.78 25.06 20.30
CA LEU A 441 -17.52 24.32 20.36
C LEU A 441 -16.90 24.27 18.96
N VAL A 442 -15.61 24.55 18.85
CA VAL A 442 -14.80 24.29 17.66
C VAL A 442 -13.77 23.23 18.01
N ALA A 443 -13.82 22.09 17.33
CA ALA A 443 -12.89 20.99 17.48
C ALA A 443 -11.82 21.00 16.40
N LYS A 444 -10.67 20.38 16.69
CA LYS A 444 -9.61 20.14 15.69
C LYS A 444 -10.04 19.07 14.68
N PRO A 445 -9.43 19.03 13.49
CA PRO A 445 -9.68 18.00 12.48
C PRO A 445 -9.72 16.58 13.04
N TYR A 446 -10.76 15.82 12.68
CA TYR A 446 -10.97 14.41 13.07
C TYR A 446 -10.89 14.18 14.59
N ALA A 447 -11.49 15.07 15.37
CA ALA A 447 -11.62 14.89 16.82
C ALA A 447 -12.42 13.63 17.16
N GLU A 448 -11.97 12.94 18.22
CA GLU A 448 -12.75 11.88 18.86
C GLU A 448 -13.96 12.48 19.59
N PRO A 449 -14.99 11.68 19.96
CA PRO A 449 -16.15 12.17 20.70
C PRO A 449 -15.77 12.94 21.97
N ILE A 450 -16.29 14.16 22.11
CA ILE A 450 -16.01 15.04 23.25
C ILE A 450 -17.16 14.93 24.25
N ASP A 451 -16.85 14.60 25.51
CA ASP A 451 -17.82 14.71 26.60
C ASP A 451 -17.58 16.03 27.35
N MET A 452 -18.55 16.94 27.26
CA MET A 452 -18.58 18.21 27.97
C MET A 452 -19.48 18.09 29.19
N VAL A 453 -18.87 18.03 30.37
CA VAL A 453 -19.57 18.11 31.66
C VAL A 453 -19.96 19.57 31.90
N VAL A 454 -21.25 19.86 31.94
CA VAL A 454 -21.77 21.20 32.23
C VAL A 454 -22.38 21.23 33.62
N THR A 455 -22.00 22.21 34.43
CA THR A 455 -22.65 22.51 35.70
C THR A 455 -23.39 23.84 35.61
N ALA A 456 -24.69 23.82 35.85
CA ALA A 456 -25.54 24.99 36.00
C ALA A 456 -25.71 25.30 37.50
N SER A 457 -25.47 26.56 37.91
CA SER A 457 -25.52 26.97 39.32
C SER A 457 -26.37 28.21 39.53
N PHE A 458 -27.18 28.24 40.59
CA PHE A 458 -27.93 29.40 41.05
C PHE A 458 -27.90 29.50 42.59
N GLY A 459 -27.28 30.56 43.12
CA GLY A 459 -27.12 30.74 44.57
C GLY A 459 -26.26 29.62 45.19
N ASN A 460 -26.87 28.77 46.01
CA ASN A 460 -26.24 27.59 46.62
C ASN A 460 -26.67 26.27 45.94
N GLU A 461 -27.55 26.31 44.93
CA GLU A 461 -28.00 25.14 44.19
C GLU A 461 -27.15 24.97 42.92
N SER A 462 -26.79 23.73 42.61
CA SER A 462 -26.03 23.39 41.41
C SER A 462 -26.44 22.01 40.89
N VAL A 463 -26.55 21.88 39.57
CA VAL A 463 -26.88 20.63 38.87
C VAL A 463 -25.89 20.41 37.73
N THR A 464 -25.54 19.15 37.47
CA THR A 464 -24.52 18.78 36.48
C THR A 464 -25.07 17.75 35.51
N ALA A 465 -24.76 17.90 34.22
CA ALA A 465 -25.11 16.97 33.15
C ALA A 465 -23.95 16.81 32.17
N VAL A 466 -23.99 15.77 31.34
CA VAL A 466 -22.94 15.49 30.34
C VAL A 466 -23.53 15.70 28.94
N MET A 467 -22.85 16.52 28.15
CA MET A 467 -23.18 16.81 26.76
C MET A 467 -22.19 16.09 25.85
N LYS A 468 -22.66 15.17 25.01
CA LYS A 468 -21.81 14.47 24.05
C LYS A 468 -21.75 15.25 22.74
N VAL A 469 -20.56 15.60 22.27
CA VAL A 469 -20.36 16.40 21.05
C VAL A 469 -19.61 15.57 20.01
N LEU A 470 -20.19 15.46 18.81
CA LEU A 470 -19.65 14.72 17.66
C LEU A 470 -19.40 15.67 16.49
N THR A 471 -18.15 15.86 16.10
CA THR A 471 -17.80 16.76 14.98
C THR A 471 -17.61 16.02 13.67
N GLN A 472 -17.69 16.76 12.57
CA GLN A 472 -17.45 16.31 11.20
C GLN A 472 -18.31 15.13 10.73
N GLN A 473 -19.50 14.90 11.29
CA GLN A 473 -20.39 13.78 10.95
C GLN A 473 -20.97 13.93 9.52
N LYS A 474 -20.14 13.64 8.51
CA LYS A 474 -20.47 13.76 7.08
C LYS A 474 -21.19 12.53 6.55
N ASN A 475 -20.81 11.35 7.01
CA ASN A 475 -21.45 10.11 6.60
C ASN A 475 -22.64 9.82 7.51
N GLN A 476 -23.82 9.67 6.90
CA GLN A 476 -25.10 9.45 7.59
C GLN A 476 -25.57 7.98 7.53
N ALA A 477 -24.83 7.11 6.84
CA ALA A 477 -25.14 5.68 6.79
C ALA A 477 -24.83 5.01 8.14
N SER A 478 -25.61 3.98 8.49
CA SER A 478 -25.42 3.23 9.72
C SER A 478 -24.18 2.33 9.63
N ASP A 479 -23.53 2.06 10.77
CA ASP A 479 -22.55 0.96 10.86
C ASP A 479 -23.23 -0.41 10.65
N ASP A 480 -24.53 -0.50 10.93
CA ASP A 480 -25.34 -1.73 10.76
C ASP A 480 -25.81 -1.94 9.30
N SER A 481 -25.32 -1.17 8.33
CA SER A 481 -25.67 -1.38 6.92
C SER A 481 -25.13 -2.71 6.40
N ASP A 482 -23.84 -2.98 6.65
CA ASP A 482 -23.07 -4.00 5.95
C ASP A 482 -23.08 -5.29 6.80
N PRO A 483 -23.76 -6.38 6.38
CA PRO A 483 -24.18 -7.46 7.28
C PRO A 483 -23.06 -8.19 8.03
N LEU A 484 -21.81 -8.14 7.55
CA LEU A 484 -20.65 -8.78 8.18
C LEU A 484 -19.76 -7.81 8.97
N TYR A 485 -19.99 -6.48 8.90
CA TYR A 485 -19.15 -5.47 9.58
C TYR A 485 -19.04 -5.72 11.09
N PHE A 486 -20.12 -6.14 11.74
CA PHE A 486 -20.10 -6.46 13.18
C PHE A 486 -19.15 -7.62 13.55
N GLN A 487 -18.73 -8.45 12.59
CA GLN A 487 -17.76 -9.53 12.76
C GLN A 487 -16.32 -9.14 12.37
N GLN A 488 -16.13 -7.99 11.72
CA GLN A 488 -14.81 -7.44 11.36
C GLN A 488 -14.12 -6.80 12.57
N TRP A 489 -13.67 -7.65 13.49
CA TRP A 489 -12.97 -7.27 14.72
C TRP A 489 -11.76 -6.36 14.47
N HIS A 490 -11.12 -6.45 13.30
CA HIS A 490 -9.95 -5.64 12.95
C HIS A 490 -10.27 -4.15 12.77
N LEU A 491 -11.52 -3.81 12.41
CA LEU A 491 -12.02 -2.44 12.32
C LEU A 491 -12.53 -1.96 13.69
N HIS A 492 -13.33 -2.79 14.37
CA HIS A 492 -13.91 -2.48 15.68
C HIS A 492 -14.10 -3.76 16.51
N ASN A 493 -13.19 -3.99 17.45
CA ASN A 493 -13.21 -5.18 18.29
C ASN A 493 -14.13 -4.94 19.50
N THR A 494 -15.31 -5.53 19.47
CA THR A 494 -16.29 -5.51 20.56
C THR A 494 -16.18 -6.73 21.48
N GLY A 495 -15.32 -7.70 21.14
CA GLY A 495 -15.27 -9.04 21.75
C GLY A 495 -16.05 -10.10 20.95
N GLN A 496 -16.30 -9.85 19.65
CA GLN A 496 -16.90 -10.81 18.74
C GLN A 496 -15.93 -11.96 18.39
N THR A 497 -16.42 -13.03 17.76
CA THR A 497 -15.61 -14.21 17.43
C THR A 497 -15.08 -14.24 15.99
N GLY A 498 -15.53 -13.35 15.11
CA GLY A 498 -15.20 -13.43 13.68
C GLY A 498 -15.57 -14.80 13.09
N PHE A 499 -16.73 -15.33 13.49
CA PHE A 499 -17.23 -16.69 13.24
C PHE A 499 -16.41 -17.86 13.82
N SER A 500 -15.27 -17.60 14.47
CA SER A 500 -14.47 -18.63 15.15
C SER A 500 -15.07 -19.13 16.48
N HIS A 501 -14.43 -20.14 17.08
CA HIS A 501 -14.79 -20.69 18.38
C HIS A 501 -14.46 -19.80 19.59
N SER A 502 -13.63 -18.75 19.44
CA SER A 502 -13.23 -17.87 20.55
C SER A 502 -13.33 -16.39 20.21
N SER A 503 -13.54 -15.56 21.24
CA SER A 503 -13.70 -14.11 21.11
C SER A 503 -12.37 -13.37 21.03
N GLY A 504 -12.32 -12.30 20.25
CA GLY A 504 -11.27 -11.29 20.35
C GLY A 504 -11.29 -10.52 21.69
N THR A 505 -10.25 -9.74 21.94
CA THR A 505 -10.18 -8.81 23.07
C THR A 505 -10.74 -7.45 22.68
N LYS A 506 -11.83 -7.03 23.34
CA LYS A 506 -12.47 -5.73 23.09
C LYS A 506 -11.48 -4.56 23.11
N GLY A 507 -11.53 -3.72 22.06
CA GLY A 507 -10.65 -2.57 21.84
C GLY A 507 -9.24 -2.93 21.33
N PHE A 508 -9.00 -4.19 20.96
CA PHE A 508 -7.78 -4.62 20.28
C PHE A 508 -8.02 -4.66 18.76
N ASP A 509 -7.94 -3.47 18.15
CA ASP A 509 -8.20 -3.18 16.74
C ASP A 509 -7.35 -1.97 16.27
N ILE A 510 -7.44 -1.60 14.98
CA ILE A 510 -6.68 -0.48 14.42
C ILE A 510 -7.15 0.91 14.88
N ASN A 511 -8.15 0.99 15.77
CA ASN A 511 -8.74 2.23 16.24
C ASN A 511 -9.21 3.14 15.08
N ILE A 512 -10.15 2.64 14.27
CA ILE A 512 -10.80 3.41 13.20
C ILE A 512 -11.78 4.46 13.73
N GLY A 513 -12.12 4.40 15.03
CA GLY A 513 -12.70 5.49 15.81
C GLY A 513 -14.02 6.00 15.23
N GLN A 514 -14.04 7.28 14.85
CA GLN A 514 -15.15 7.90 14.12
C GLN A 514 -14.84 8.23 12.65
N LEU A 515 -13.70 7.80 12.10
CA LEU A 515 -13.22 8.23 10.78
C LEU A 515 -14.23 8.01 9.65
N HIS A 516 -14.79 6.79 9.57
CA HIS A 516 -15.85 6.43 8.62
C HIS A 516 -17.08 7.33 8.73
N LYS A 517 -17.54 7.63 9.95
CA LYS A 517 -18.66 8.56 10.21
C LYS A 517 -18.30 10.01 9.89
N GLN A 518 -17.02 10.33 10.01
CA GLN A 518 -16.45 11.63 9.66
C GLN A 518 -16.27 11.83 8.15
N GLY A 519 -16.67 10.86 7.33
CA GLY A 519 -16.52 10.87 5.88
C GLY A 519 -15.06 10.87 5.45
N LEU A 520 -14.26 10.03 6.12
CA LEU A 520 -12.92 9.63 5.70
C LEU A 520 -12.98 8.15 5.36
N THR A 521 -12.75 7.82 4.10
CA THR A 521 -13.13 6.56 3.44
C THR A 521 -12.07 6.06 2.45
N GLY A 522 -10.98 6.79 2.26
CA GLY A 522 -9.94 6.52 1.26
C GLY A 522 -10.23 7.13 -0.11
N ASN A 523 -11.30 7.91 -0.24
CA ASN A 523 -11.74 8.52 -1.49
C ASN A 523 -10.62 9.32 -2.17
N GLY A 524 -10.46 9.13 -3.48
CA GLY A 524 -9.42 9.77 -4.29
C GLY A 524 -8.02 9.19 -4.11
N VAL A 525 -7.86 8.07 -3.40
CA VAL A 525 -6.60 7.34 -3.26
C VAL A 525 -6.70 6.00 -3.98
N GLU A 526 -5.84 5.75 -4.96
CA GLU A 526 -5.73 4.44 -5.64
C GLU A 526 -4.74 3.53 -4.89
N VAL A 527 -5.13 2.28 -4.67
CA VAL A 527 -4.34 1.20 -4.09
C VAL A 527 -4.23 0.04 -5.09
N ALA A 528 -3.00 -0.26 -5.50
CA ALA A 528 -2.69 -1.39 -6.37
C ALA A 528 -2.51 -2.68 -5.55
N VAL A 529 -3.19 -3.75 -5.96
CA VAL A 529 -3.07 -5.11 -5.42
C VAL A 529 -2.22 -5.95 -6.36
N VAL A 530 -0.98 -6.21 -5.97
CA VAL A 530 -0.03 -7.05 -6.72
C VAL A 530 -0.01 -8.42 -6.07
N ASP A 531 -0.71 -9.39 -6.65
CA ASP A 531 -1.03 -10.66 -5.99
C ASP A 531 -1.33 -11.78 -7.01
N THR A 532 -2.20 -12.76 -6.69
CA THR A 532 -2.67 -13.83 -7.61
C THR A 532 -3.72 -13.38 -8.62
N GLY A 533 -4.41 -12.27 -8.37
CA GLY A 533 -5.53 -11.79 -9.18
C GLY A 533 -6.36 -10.74 -8.45
N LEU A 534 -7.50 -10.38 -9.04
CA LEU A 534 -8.57 -9.62 -8.39
C LEU A 534 -9.86 -9.83 -9.18
N GLU A 535 -10.91 -10.40 -8.60
CA GLU A 535 -12.21 -10.56 -9.27
C GLU A 535 -12.89 -9.19 -9.45
N LEU A 536 -12.69 -8.57 -10.61
CA LEU A 536 -13.12 -7.18 -10.88
C LEU A 536 -14.64 -7.00 -10.75
N ALA A 537 -15.40 -8.06 -10.99
CA ALA A 537 -16.87 -8.07 -10.98
C ALA A 537 -17.50 -8.39 -9.62
N HIS A 538 -16.70 -8.67 -8.58
CA HIS A 538 -17.18 -9.01 -7.25
C HIS A 538 -18.16 -7.94 -6.73
N GLU A 539 -19.25 -8.39 -6.10
CA GLU A 539 -20.38 -7.51 -5.78
C GLU A 539 -20.04 -6.35 -4.84
N ASP A 540 -19.01 -6.54 -4.00
CA ASP A 540 -18.53 -5.65 -2.94
C ASP A 540 -17.22 -4.94 -3.33
N LEU A 541 -16.67 -5.18 -4.54
CA LEU A 541 -15.44 -4.54 -5.03
C LEU A 541 -15.66 -3.70 -6.30
N ARG A 542 -16.56 -4.13 -7.19
CA ARG A 542 -16.72 -3.57 -8.55
C ARG A 542 -16.90 -2.05 -8.64
N ASN A 543 -17.46 -1.41 -7.61
CA ASN A 543 -17.70 0.03 -7.57
C ASN A 543 -16.42 0.83 -7.24
N ASN A 544 -15.44 0.17 -6.60
CA ASN A 544 -14.13 0.72 -6.26
C ASN A 544 -13.04 0.35 -7.29
N VAL A 545 -13.27 -0.65 -8.16
CA VAL A 545 -12.33 -1.01 -9.24
C VAL A 545 -12.16 0.15 -10.23
N VAL A 546 -10.91 0.57 -10.46
CA VAL A 546 -10.58 1.61 -11.45
C VAL A 546 -10.71 1.03 -12.87
N PRO A 547 -11.66 1.50 -13.71
CA PRO A 547 -11.96 0.85 -14.99
C PRO A 547 -10.77 0.81 -15.94
N GLY A 548 -10.39 -0.38 -16.40
CA GLY A 548 -9.35 -0.60 -17.41
C GLY A 548 -7.91 -0.39 -16.94
N ALA A 549 -7.67 -0.17 -15.63
CA ALA A 549 -6.32 0.04 -15.07
C ALA A 549 -5.66 -1.24 -14.54
N SER A 550 -6.44 -2.27 -14.24
CA SER A 550 -5.98 -3.63 -13.90
C SER A 550 -5.35 -4.37 -15.10
N TYR A 551 -4.56 -5.42 -14.86
CA TYR A 551 -3.92 -6.19 -15.94
C TYR A 551 -3.63 -7.66 -15.59
N ASP A 552 -3.99 -8.56 -16.52
CA ASP A 552 -3.65 -9.99 -16.50
C ASP A 552 -2.35 -10.24 -17.30
N PHE A 553 -1.29 -10.71 -16.65
CA PHE A 553 -0.02 -11.06 -17.29
C PHE A 553 0.02 -12.45 -17.95
N VAL A 554 -0.88 -13.35 -17.56
CA VAL A 554 -1.05 -14.71 -18.11
C VAL A 554 -1.80 -14.63 -19.44
N ASN A 555 -3.02 -14.08 -19.43
CA ASN A 555 -3.87 -13.97 -20.62
C ASN A 555 -3.58 -12.73 -21.47
N LYS A 556 -2.93 -11.71 -20.90
CA LYS A 556 -2.46 -10.48 -21.56
C LYS A 556 -3.59 -9.53 -21.97
N ASP A 557 -4.56 -9.38 -21.08
CA ASP A 557 -5.67 -8.44 -21.18
C ASP A 557 -5.82 -7.64 -19.86
N THR A 558 -6.95 -6.95 -19.70
CA THR A 558 -7.21 -6.03 -18.56
C THR A 558 -8.02 -6.65 -17.42
N ASP A 559 -8.30 -7.96 -17.44
CA ASP A 559 -9.14 -8.63 -16.46
C ASP A 559 -8.36 -9.70 -15.67
N PRO A 560 -7.68 -9.35 -14.57
CA PRO A 560 -6.95 -10.29 -13.71
C PRO A 560 -7.89 -11.13 -12.83
N SER A 561 -9.16 -11.28 -13.20
CA SER A 561 -10.10 -12.12 -12.46
C SER A 561 -9.65 -13.60 -12.54
N PRO A 562 -9.71 -14.35 -11.43
CA PRO A 562 -9.16 -15.71 -11.38
C PRO A 562 -9.92 -16.70 -12.29
N GLU A 563 -9.22 -17.24 -13.30
CA GLU A 563 -9.72 -18.30 -14.18
C GLU A 563 -9.56 -19.70 -13.56
N TYR A 564 -10.61 -20.18 -12.89
CA TYR A 564 -10.61 -21.51 -12.29
C TYR A 564 -10.67 -22.65 -13.30
N LYS A 565 -9.81 -23.65 -13.11
CA LYS A 565 -9.93 -24.98 -13.69
C LYS A 565 -10.57 -25.91 -12.64
N ASP A 566 -11.40 -26.85 -13.09
CA ASP A 566 -12.33 -27.66 -12.26
C ASP A 566 -11.71 -28.47 -11.10
N ASP A 567 -10.38 -28.48 -10.95
CA ASP A 567 -9.62 -29.28 -9.97
C ASP A 567 -8.85 -28.43 -8.92
N GLU A 568 -8.88 -27.10 -8.98
CA GLU A 568 -8.06 -26.24 -8.09
C GLU A 568 -8.76 -25.92 -6.75
N ASP A 569 -8.06 -26.22 -5.65
CA ASP A 569 -8.68 -26.34 -4.33
C ASP A 569 -8.62 -25.07 -3.45
N GLY A 570 -8.03 -23.98 -3.95
CA GLY A 570 -7.84 -22.70 -3.24
C GLY A 570 -8.65 -21.53 -3.79
N GLY A 571 -8.89 -20.51 -2.96
CA GLY A 571 -9.45 -19.23 -3.40
C GLY A 571 -8.40 -18.26 -3.95
N ASP A 572 -8.85 -17.18 -4.58
CA ASP A 572 -7.97 -16.11 -5.06
C ASP A 572 -7.58 -15.22 -3.88
N HIS A 573 -6.29 -15.26 -3.58
CA HIS A 573 -5.72 -14.55 -2.44
C HIS A 573 -5.84 -13.03 -2.63
N GLY A 574 -5.63 -12.53 -3.86
CA GLY A 574 -5.75 -11.11 -4.19
C GLY A 574 -7.14 -10.51 -4.01
N THR A 575 -8.22 -11.24 -4.32
CA THR A 575 -9.60 -10.80 -4.05
C THR A 575 -9.87 -10.60 -2.55
N SER A 576 -9.35 -11.47 -1.68
CA SER A 576 -9.46 -11.29 -0.22
C SER A 576 -8.57 -10.18 0.34
N VAL A 577 -7.39 -9.95 -0.25
CA VAL A 577 -6.53 -8.78 0.01
C VAL A 577 -7.26 -7.48 -0.33
N ALA A 578 -7.91 -7.43 -1.50
CA ALA A 578 -8.65 -6.26 -1.99
C ALA A 578 -9.80 -5.87 -1.05
N GLY A 579 -10.59 -6.84 -0.55
CA GLY A 579 -11.69 -6.57 0.38
C GLY A 579 -11.25 -5.96 1.71
N LEU A 580 -10.10 -6.38 2.26
CA LEU A 580 -9.54 -5.78 3.48
C LEU A 580 -9.09 -4.32 3.26
N ILE A 581 -8.69 -3.97 2.04
CA ILE A 581 -8.37 -2.58 1.68
C ILE A 581 -9.66 -1.79 1.50
N ALA A 582 -10.50 -2.19 0.55
CA ALA A 582 -11.59 -1.38 0.00
C ALA A 582 -12.77 -2.22 -0.51
N ALA A 583 -13.24 -3.21 0.26
CA ALA A 583 -14.64 -3.63 0.13
C ALA A 583 -15.55 -2.41 0.34
N GLU A 584 -16.48 -2.21 -0.58
CA GLU A 584 -17.38 -1.05 -0.61
C GLU A 584 -18.18 -0.97 0.68
N GLY A 585 -18.15 0.20 1.32
CA GLY A 585 -18.89 0.42 2.55
C GLY A 585 -20.29 0.96 2.29
N PHE A 586 -21.17 0.75 3.25
CA PHE A 586 -22.48 1.39 3.33
C PHE A 586 -23.47 0.96 2.24
N ASN A 587 -23.17 -0.14 1.53
CA ASN A 587 -23.92 -0.65 0.38
C ASN A 587 -24.97 -1.73 0.74
N GLN A 588 -25.00 -2.21 1.99
CA GLN A 588 -25.82 -3.33 2.49
C GLN A 588 -25.41 -4.73 2.00
N LEU A 589 -24.20 -4.86 1.46
CA LEU A 589 -23.57 -6.13 1.11
C LEU A 589 -22.47 -6.45 2.11
N GLY A 590 -21.95 -7.67 2.02
CA GLY A 590 -20.66 -8.06 2.57
C GLY A 590 -20.26 -7.49 3.94
N GLY A 591 -19.03 -7.00 3.97
CA GLY A 591 -18.43 -6.33 5.11
C GLY A 591 -18.03 -4.90 4.70
N ARG A 592 -16.84 -4.46 5.10
CA ARG A 592 -16.29 -3.18 4.68
C ARG A 592 -14.76 -3.23 4.65
N GLY A 593 -14.14 -2.51 3.72
CA GLY A 593 -12.70 -2.27 3.76
C GLY A 593 -12.30 -1.31 4.88
N VAL A 594 -11.00 -1.21 5.16
CA VAL A 594 -10.46 -0.12 6.00
C VAL A 594 -10.62 1.24 5.30
N ALA A 595 -10.57 1.26 3.97
CA ALA A 595 -10.71 2.42 3.11
C ALA A 595 -11.80 2.15 2.04
N PRO A 596 -13.09 2.15 2.43
CA PRO A 596 -14.22 1.66 1.64
C PRO A 596 -14.55 2.40 0.33
N GLU A 597 -13.89 3.53 0.04
CA GLU A 597 -14.06 4.30 -1.21
C GLU A 597 -12.70 4.54 -1.91
N ALA A 598 -11.65 3.82 -1.52
CA ALA A 598 -10.37 3.84 -2.21
C ALA A 598 -10.45 3.08 -3.55
N GLY A 599 -9.81 3.62 -4.58
CA GLY A 599 -9.76 2.98 -5.90
C GLY A 599 -8.88 1.72 -5.87
N LEU A 600 -9.32 0.64 -6.51
CA LEU A 600 -8.60 -0.64 -6.59
C LEU A 600 -8.11 -0.92 -8.02
N THR A 601 -6.85 -1.34 -8.14
CA THR A 601 -6.29 -1.95 -9.35
C THR A 601 -5.67 -3.30 -9.03
N GLY A 602 -5.86 -4.30 -9.90
CA GLY A 602 -5.45 -5.68 -9.68
C GLY A 602 -4.41 -6.17 -10.69
N PHE A 603 -3.43 -6.94 -10.21
CA PHE A 603 -2.33 -7.47 -11.02
C PHE A 603 -1.95 -8.89 -10.56
N ASN A 604 -2.16 -9.90 -11.42
CA ASN A 604 -1.86 -11.31 -11.13
C ASN A 604 -0.35 -11.66 -11.25
N TYR A 605 0.52 -10.80 -10.72
CA TYR A 605 1.97 -10.96 -10.78
C TYR A 605 2.45 -12.33 -10.25
N LEU A 606 1.78 -12.90 -9.23
CA LEU A 606 2.17 -14.19 -8.65
C LEU A 606 1.98 -15.37 -9.61
N GLU A 607 1.07 -15.26 -10.58
CA GLU A 607 0.88 -16.26 -11.64
C GLU A 607 1.87 -16.12 -12.81
N HIS A 608 2.53 -14.96 -12.93
CA HIS A 608 3.48 -14.68 -14.02
C HIS A 608 4.67 -13.81 -13.56
N GLN A 609 5.47 -14.37 -12.64
CA GLN A 609 6.65 -13.72 -12.05
C GLN A 609 7.81 -13.58 -13.05
N THR A 610 7.80 -12.49 -13.83
CA THR A 610 8.90 -12.08 -14.73
C THR A 610 9.39 -10.69 -14.35
N LEU A 611 10.65 -10.35 -14.69
CA LEU A 611 11.23 -9.03 -14.40
C LEU A 611 10.43 -7.87 -15.03
N GLU A 612 9.84 -8.05 -16.22
CA GLU A 612 8.98 -7.04 -16.84
C GLU A 612 7.63 -6.88 -16.12
N ALA A 613 7.01 -7.99 -15.67
CA ALA A 613 5.80 -7.94 -14.84
C ALA A 613 6.08 -7.30 -13.47
N TRP A 614 7.25 -7.57 -12.89
CA TRP A 614 7.70 -6.93 -11.66
C TRP A 614 7.90 -5.42 -11.87
N LYS A 615 8.68 -5.03 -12.88
CA LYS A 615 9.01 -3.63 -13.22
C LYS A 615 7.76 -2.78 -13.47
N SER A 616 6.76 -3.32 -14.16
CA SER A 616 5.50 -2.62 -14.44
C SER A 616 4.60 -2.44 -13.21
N THR A 617 4.62 -3.38 -12.26
CA THR A 617 3.77 -3.41 -11.05
C THR A 617 4.41 -2.79 -9.80
N HIS A 618 5.70 -2.49 -9.81
CA HIS A 618 6.43 -1.94 -8.66
C HIS A 618 6.79 -0.46 -8.87
N GLY A 619 5.78 0.37 -9.17
CA GLY A 619 5.94 1.80 -9.51
C GLY A 619 6.14 2.06 -11.01
N GLY A 620 6.00 1.03 -11.84
CA GLY A 620 6.08 1.14 -13.30
C GLY A 620 4.80 1.63 -13.96
N ASP A 621 4.69 1.39 -15.27
CA ASP A 621 3.62 1.91 -16.13
C ASP A 621 2.21 1.49 -15.69
N LYS A 622 2.06 0.29 -15.10
CA LYS A 622 0.77 -0.25 -14.62
C LYS A 622 0.35 0.29 -13.26
N THR A 623 1.30 0.78 -12.46
CA THR A 623 1.05 1.25 -11.08
C THR A 623 1.35 2.73 -10.87
N ARG A 624 1.58 3.48 -11.97
CA ARG A 624 1.95 4.90 -11.98
C ARG A 624 0.96 5.86 -11.29
N SER A 625 -0.32 5.49 -11.21
CA SER A 625 -1.38 6.29 -10.57
C SER A 625 -1.66 5.86 -9.13
N ALA A 626 -1.24 4.65 -8.75
CA ALA A 626 -1.40 4.14 -7.40
C ALA A 626 -0.60 4.99 -6.40
N ARG A 627 -1.24 5.35 -5.29
CA ARG A 627 -0.59 6.01 -4.15
C ARG A 627 -0.05 5.00 -3.15
N VAL A 628 -0.61 3.79 -3.12
CA VAL A 628 -0.17 2.66 -2.30
C VAL A 628 -0.07 1.42 -3.18
N ILE A 629 0.99 0.63 -3.01
CA ILE A 629 1.15 -0.69 -3.67
C ILE A 629 1.20 -1.75 -2.57
N ASN A 630 0.22 -2.66 -2.58
CA ASN A 630 0.14 -3.79 -1.67
C ASN A 630 0.89 -5.00 -2.26
N GLN A 631 1.77 -5.59 -1.45
CA GLN A 631 2.56 -6.78 -1.79
C GLN A 631 2.35 -7.86 -0.72
N SER A 632 1.27 -8.64 -0.83
CA SER A 632 0.90 -9.64 0.18
C SER A 632 1.62 -10.99 0.03
N TYR A 633 2.91 -10.95 -0.33
CA TYR A 633 3.75 -12.12 -0.63
C TYR A 633 5.22 -11.92 -0.23
N GLY A 634 5.96 -13.04 -0.13
CA GLY A 634 7.41 -13.10 0.13
C GLY A 634 7.91 -14.54 0.28
N TYR A 635 9.22 -14.75 0.42
CA TYR A 635 9.82 -16.09 0.47
C TYR A 635 9.93 -16.68 1.89
N GLY A 636 9.32 -17.84 2.14
CA GLY A 636 9.30 -18.54 3.44
C GLY A 636 10.22 -19.77 3.56
N ILE A 637 11.49 -19.66 3.15
CA ILE A 637 12.41 -20.80 2.92
C ILE A 637 13.51 -20.97 3.99
N PRO A 638 14.07 -22.18 4.20
CA PRO A 638 15.12 -22.48 5.21
C PRO A 638 16.53 -21.99 4.86
N ILE A 639 16.64 -20.78 4.31
CA ILE A 639 17.90 -20.12 3.90
C ILE A 639 17.77 -18.60 4.04
N VAL A 640 18.87 -17.90 4.35
CA VAL A 640 18.94 -16.44 4.21
C VAL A 640 19.34 -16.15 2.76
N LEU A 641 18.46 -15.52 2.00
CA LEU A 641 18.70 -15.24 0.59
C LEU A 641 19.79 -14.18 0.41
N PRO A 642 20.83 -14.43 -0.40
CA PRO A 642 21.85 -13.44 -0.70
C PRO A 642 21.33 -12.38 -1.68
N THR A 643 22.00 -11.23 -1.76
CA THR A 643 21.68 -10.16 -2.73
C THR A 643 21.84 -10.53 -4.21
N ASN A 644 22.29 -11.75 -4.52
CA ASN A 644 22.36 -12.30 -5.88
C ASN A 644 21.16 -13.22 -6.22
N ALA A 645 20.18 -13.37 -5.32
CA ALA A 645 19.06 -14.27 -5.52
C ALA A 645 17.98 -13.69 -6.45
N PHE A 646 17.36 -14.57 -7.24
CA PHE A 646 16.29 -14.27 -8.20
C PHE A 646 16.71 -13.13 -9.14
N ASP A 647 16.15 -11.93 -9.03
CA ASP A 647 16.64 -10.74 -9.74
C ASP A 647 16.86 -9.51 -8.80
N PHE A 648 16.93 -9.73 -7.48
CA PHE A 648 16.91 -8.66 -6.44
C PHE A 648 17.86 -7.49 -6.70
N LYS A 649 19.05 -7.77 -7.23
CA LYS A 649 20.07 -6.75 -7.54
C LYS A 649 19.64 -5.76 -8.62
N VAL A 650 18.85 -6.22 -9.58
CA VAL A 650 18.28 -5.43 -10.68
C VAL A 650 17.00 -4.73 -10.19
N GLU A 651 16.15 -5.46 -9.48
CA GLU A 651 14.93 -4.95 -8.83
C GLU A 651 15.22 -3.76 -7.88
N GLU A 652 16.14 -3.91 -6.93
CA GLU A 652 16.54 -2.84 -5.99
C GLU A 652 17.14 -1.62 -6.72
N ALA A 653 17.85 -1.84 -7.84
CA ALA A 653 18.39 -0.74 -8.64
C ALA A 653 17.27 0.06 -9.35
N ILE A 654 16.28 -0.65 -9.91
CA ILE A 654 15.09 -0.04 -10.54
C ILE A 654 14.27 0.73 -9.49
N MET A 655 14.08 0.18 -8.28
CA MET A 655 13.43 0.91 -7.17
C MET A 655 14.24 2.13 -6.72
N GLU A 656 15.56 2.00 -6.50
CA GLU A 656 16.43 3.14 -6.13
C GLU A 656 16.39 4.28 -7.17
N GLU A 657 16.17 3.96 -8.44
CA GLU A 657 15.99 4.94 -9.52
C GLU A 657 14.57 5.53 -9.53
N HIS A 658 13.53 4.69 -9.49
CA HIS A 658 12.12 5.12 -9.47
C HIS A 658 11.84 6.10 -8.32
N TYR A 659 12.24 5.76 -7.09
CA TYR A 659 11.99 6.60 -5.91
C TYR A 659 12.86 7.88 -5.86
N ARG A 660 13.91 7.96 -6.68
CA ARG A 660 14.75 9.17 -6.82
C ARG A 660 14.20 10.15 -7.84
N ASN A 661 13.60 9.63 -8.91
CA ASN A 661 13.23 10.42 -10.09
C ASN A 661 11.73 10.70 -10.19
N SER A 662 10.87 10.00 -9.45
CA SER A 662 9.41 10.23 -9.47
C SER A 662 9.02 11.37 -8.53
N ASP A 663 8.08 12.23 -8.97
CA ASP A 663 7.56 13.33 -8.15
C ASP A 663 6.74 12.87 -6.94
N ASN A 664 5.98 11.78 -7.08
CA ASN A 664 5.11 11.23 -6.04
C ASN A 664 5.04 9.69 -6.12
N PRO A 665 6.16 8.96 -5.84
CA PRO A 665 6.17 7.51 -5.88
C PRO A 665 5.28 6.91 -4.79
N ALA A 666 4.68 5.77 -5.09
CA ALA A 666 3.73 5.08 -4.22
C ALA A 666 4.36 4.60 -2.90
N LEU A 667 3.56 4.45 -1.85
CA LEU A 667 3.97 3.73 -0.65
C LEU A 667 3.83 2.22 -0.85
N MET A 668 4.95 1.51 -0.97
CA MET A 668 4.97 0.05 -1.01
C MET A 668 4.80 -0.55 0.40
N ILE A 669 3.79 -1.40 0.57
CA ILE A 669 3.49 -2.09 1.84
C ILE A 669 3.55 -3.60 1.62
N LYS A 670 4.40 -4.28 2.39
CA LYS A 670 4.78 -5.67 2.15
C LYS A 670 4.58 -6.57 3.37
N SER A 671 4.12 -7.79 3.12
CA SER A 671 4.05 -8.86 4.11
C SER A 671 5.41 -9.24 4.70
N ALA A 672 5.55 -9.25 6.03
CA ALA A 672 6.78 -9.71 6.68
C ALA A 672 7.02 -11.24 6.57
N GLY A 673 5.98 -12.03 6.27
CA GLY A 673 6.03 -13.49 6.13
C GLY A 673 5.34 -14.26 7.27
N ASN A 674 5.09 -15.55 7.05
CA ASN A 674 4.29 -16.40 7.95
C ASN A 674 5.10 -17.54 8.61
N GLY A 675 6.42 -17.36 8.76
CA GLY A 675 7.37 -18.41 9.09
C GLY A 675 7.86 -18.43 10.55
N PHE A 676 7.11 -17.97 11.55
CA PHE A 676 7.59 -17.99 12.94
C PHE A 676 7.77 -19.41 13.50
N ASN A 677 6.82 -20.30 13.23
CA ASN A 677 6.78 -21.67 13.76
C ASN A 677 7.31 -22.73 12.78
N GLY A 678 7.62 -22.37 11.54
CA GLY A 678 8.13 -23.28 10.52
C GLY A 678 8.48 -22.54 9.23
N VAL A 679 9.39 -23.09 8.44
CA VAL A 679 9.72 -22.61 7.08
C VAL A 679 9.63 -23.77 6.10
N SER A 680 9.25 -23.51 4.85
CA SER A 680 8.88 -24.55 3.89
C SER A 680 9.73 -24.49 2.63
N ARG A 681 10.02 -25.64 2.01
CA ARG A 681 10.66 -25.72 0.69
C ARG A 681 10.08 -26.87 -0.11
N GLY A 682 9.19 -26.55 -1.05
CA GLY A 682 8.31 -27.54 -1.67
C GLY A 682 7.45 -28.22 -0.61
N TRP A 683 7.24 -29.54 -0.74
CA TRP A 683 6.41 -30.35 0.15
C TRP A 683 6.97 -30.59 1.57
N TRP A 684 8.04 -29.90 1.96
CA TRP A 684 8.74 -30.13 3.23
C TRP A 684 8.70 -28.89 4.13
N THR A 685 8.19 -29.05 5.34
CA THR A 685 8.27 -28.04 6.40
C THR A 685 9.43 -28.36 7.35
N TYR A 686 10.12 -27.32 7.80
CA TYR A 686 11.26 -27.42 8.71
C TYR A 686 10.96 -26.66 10.00
N GLU A 687 11.00 -27.38 11.12
CA GLU A 687 10.63 -26.88 12.45
C GLU A 687 11.76 -27.15 13.45
N ARG A 688 12.09 -26.18 14.30
CA ARG A 688 13.07 -26.36 15.37
C ARG A 688 12.50 -27.26 16.47
N VAL A 689 13.31 -28.17 16.99
CA VAL A 689 13.01 -28.83 18.27
C VAL A 689 13.65 -27.99 19.37
N ASN A 690 12.85 -27.11 19.96
CA ASN A 690 13.31 -26.15 20.97
C ASN A 690 13.94 -26.85 22.19
N ALA A 691 15.16 -26.49 22.56
CA ALA A 691 15.84 -26.97 23.76
C ALA A 691 15.38 -26.24 25.04
N SER A 692 14.67 -25.11 24.91
CA SER A 692 14.11 -24.36 26.03
C SER A 692 12.82 -23.60 25.68
N PRO A 693 11.99 -23.19 26.67
CA PRO A 693 10.85 -22.30 26.44
C PRO A 693 11.24 -20.92 25.90
N GLU A 694 12.42 -20.41 26.21
CA GLU A 694 12.92 -19.14 25.65
C GLU A 694 13.22 -19.28 24.15
N GLU A 695 13.83 -20.40 23.74
CA GLU A 695 14.10 -20.67 22.33
C GLU A 695 12.83 -20.77 21.50
N ALA A 696 11.73 -21.32 22.05
CA ALA A 696 10.41 -21.33 21.41
C ALA A 696 9.84 -19.93 21.11
N ARG A 697 10.42 -18.86 21.68
CA ARG A 697 10.07 -17.46 21.45
C ARG A 697 10.99 -16.79 20.40
N LEU A 698 11.87 -17.55 19.74
CA LEU A 698 12.70 -17.05 18.64
C LEU A 698 12.12 -17.52 17.29
N PRO A 699 12.01 -16.66 16.28
CA PRO A 699 11.34 -17.00 15.03
C PRO A 699 12.13 -18.04 14.21
N HIS A 700 11.44 -18.88 13.43
CA HIS A 700 12.08 -19.76 12.45
C HIS A 700 12.50 -19.01 11.18
N GLN A 701 11.70 -18.05 10.72
CA GLN A 701 12.03 -17.12 9.63
C GLN A 701 12.46 -15.76 10.18
N LEU A 702 13.54 -15.19 9.67
CA LEU A 702 13.88 -13.77 9.90
C LEU A 702 13.13 -12.89 8.89
N SER A 703 12.59 -11.73 9.29
CA SER A 703 11.99 -10.79 8.31
C SER A 703 13.00 -10.38 7.22
N ASN A 704 14.27 -10.21 7.59
CA ASN A 704 15.40 -9.96 6.69
C ASN A 704 15.93 -11.21 5.94
N SER A 705 15.28 -12.39 6.01
CA SER A 705 15.75 -13.58 5.26
C SER A 705 15.53 -13.47 3.76
N ASP A 706 14.67 -12.54 3.35
CA ASP A 706 14.36 -12.15 1.99
C ASP A 706 15.00 -10.76 1.76
N PRO A 707 15.90 -10.57 0.78
CA PRO A 707 16.56 -9.28 0.58
C PRO A 707 15.58 -8.17 0.16
N SER A 708 14.43 -8.52 -0.46
CA SER A 708 13.38 -7.55 -0.79
C SER A 708 12.75 -6.93 0.47
N ASN A 709 12.70 -7.70 1.57
CA ASN A 709 12.28 -7.24 2.89
C ASN A 709 13.34 -6.41 3.63
N ALA A 710 14.57 -6.35 3.11
CA ALA A 710 15.63 -5.46 3.57
C ALA A 710 15.80 -4.21 2.68
N SER A 711 15.02 -4.07 1.61
CA SER A 711 14.89 -2.82 0.85
C SER A 711 14.27 -1.73 1.74
N PHE A 712 14.79 -0.50 1.66
CA PHE A 712 14.25 0.63 2.42
C PHE A 712 12.89 1.13 1.90
N TYR A 713 12.57 0.83 0.64
CA TYR A 713 11.35 1.26 -0.04
C TYR A 713 10.13 0.42 0.34
N ASN A 714 10.34 -0.86 0.66
CA ASN A 714 9.29 -1.74 1.16
C ASN A 714 9.00 -1.46 2.65
N THR A 715 7.75 -1.14 2.96
CA THR A 715 7.27 -0.95 4.34
C THR A 715 6.71 -2.27 4.86
N LEU A 716 7.47 -2.96 5.71
CA LEU A 716 7.12 -4.29 6.20
C LEU A 716 6.09 -4.29 7.34
N VAL A 717 5.12 -5.20 7.24
CA VAL A 717 4.04 -5.36 8.22
C VAL A 717 4.00 -6.78 8.80
N SER A 718 4.01 -6.88 10.13
CA SER A 718 3.76 -8.14 10.86
C SER A 718 2.29 -8.27 11.29
N ALA A 719 1.81 -9.52 11.46
CA ALA A 719 0.41 -9.82 11.73
C ALA A 719 0.09 -9.93 13.23
N LEU A 720 -1.09 -9.42 13.59
CA LEU A 720 -1.65 -9.49 14.93
C LEU A 720 -2.89 -10.39 15.00
N SER A 721 -2.97 -11.17 16.07
CA SER A 721 -4.16 -11.95 16.44
C SER A 721 -5.24 -11.02 17.01
N ALA A 722 -6.43 -11.55 17.28
CA ALA A 722 -7.48 -10.81 17.97
C ALA A 722 -7.33 -10.76 19.50
N ASP A 723 -6.33 -11.44 20.09
CA ASP A 723 -6.13 -11.52 21.55
C ASP A 723 -5.00 -10.59 22.01
N ALA A 724 -5.33 -9.56 22.81
CA ALA A 724 -4.35 -8.61 23.33
C ALA A 724 -3.32 -9.24 24.29
N ASN A 725 -3.58 -10.45 24.82
CA ASN A 725 -2.69 -11.19 25.70
C ASN A 725 -1.70 -12.08 24.93
N ALA A 726 -2.00 -12.39 23.68
CA ALA A 726 -1.14 -13.11 22.73
C ALA A 726 -1.16 -12.41 21.36
N PRO A 727 -0.74 -11.12 21.29
CA PRO A 727 -1.14 -10.26 20.18
C PRO A 727 -0.41 -10.51 18.87
N ARG A 728 0.78 -11.10 18.85
CA ARG A 728 1.41 -11.56 17.60
C ARG A 728 0.66 -12.78 17.08
N SER A 729 0.15 -12.74 15.83
CA SER A 729 -0.40 -13.93 15.17
C SER A 729 0.60 -15.08 15.21
N SER A 730 0.16 -16.29 15.53
CA SER A 730 1.03 -17.42 15.86
C SER A 730 2.13 -17.67 14.82
N TYR A 731 1.80 -17.52 13.53
CA TYR A 731 2.68 -17.67 12.37
C TYR A 731 3.56 -16.44 12.03
N SER A 732 3.23 -15.22 12.48
CA SER A 732 3.83 -13.99 11.93
C SER A 732 5.35 -13.92 12.11
N THR A 733 6.07 -13.78 11.00
CA THR A 733 7.52 -13.50 10.94
C THR A 733 7.84 -12.18 11.63
N THR A 734 9.06 -12.09 12.19
CA THR A 734 9.53 -10.97 13.00
C THR A 734 11.00 -10.62 12.67
N GLY A 735 11.40 -9.39 12.95
CA GLY A 735 12.77 -8.90 12.77
C GLY A 735 12.84 -7.37 12.66
N SER A 736 14.05 -6.82 12.58
CA SER A 736 14.28 -5.38 12.66
C SER A 736 13.78 -4.56 11.46
N SER A 737 13.44 -5.21 10.34
CA SER A 737 12.90 -4.54 9.15
C SER A 737 11.38 -4.27 9.23
N VAL A 738 10.67 -4.91 10.17
CA VAL A 738 9.24 -4.65 10.44
C VAL A 738 9.05 -3.20 10.86
N MET A 739 8.24 -2.45 10.12
CA MET A 739 7.93 -1.05 10.42
C MET A 739 6.83 -0.96 11.48
N PHE A 740 5.74 -1.71 11.32
CA PHE A 740 4.61 -1.75 12.25
C PHE A 740 3.85 -3.07 12.11
N SER A 741 2.85 -3.27 12.94
CA SER A 741 1.93 -4.41 12.86
C SER A 741 0.51 -4.01 12.54
N ALA A 742 -0.25 -4.92 11.96
CA ALA A 742 -1.69 -4.77 11.77
C ALA A 742 -2.40 -6.12 12.00
N PRO A 743 -3.72 -6.11 12.28
CA PRO A 743 -4.55 -7.31 12.30
C PRO A 743 -4.34 -8.23 11.09
N GLY A 744 -4.01 -9.49 11.36
CA GLY A 744 -4.05 -10.59 10.38
C GLY A 744 -4.72 -11.86 10.91
N GLY A 745 -5.09 -11.88 12.19
CA GLY A 745 -5.84 -12.95 12.83
C GLY A 745 -5.07 -14.26 12.98
N GLU A 746 -5.79 -15.34 13.28
CA GLU A 746 -5.26 -16.71 13.34
C GLU A 746 -5.69 -17.53 12.12
N TYR A 747 -6.74 -18.36 12.22
CA TYR A 747 -7.14 -19.31 11.17
C TYR A 747 -8.65 -19.46 10.98
N GLY A 748 -9.47 -18.57 11.56
CA GLY A 748 -10.93 -18.56 11.44
C GLY A 748 -11.62 -19.66 12.25
N TRP A 749 -10.95 -20.79 12.50
CA TRP A 749 -11.51 -21.92 13.23
C TRP A 749 -11.50 -21.74 14.76
N SER A 750 -10.34 -21.86 15.41
CA SER A 750 -10.23 -21.81 16.89
C SER A 750 -10.25 -20.38 17.44
N SER A 751 -9.70 -19.44 16.67
CA SER A 751 -9.53 -18.03 17.03
C SER A 751 -9.76 -17.17 15.77
N PRO A 752 -10.19 -15.90 15.92
CA PRO A 752 -10.65 -15.10 14.80
C PRO A 752 -9.56 -14.94 13.73
N ALA A 753 -9.91 -15.17 12.47
CA ALA A 753 -9.17 -14.65 11.32
C ALA A 753 -9.93 -13.46 10.72
N MET A 754 -9.78 -13.20 9.43
CA MET A 754 -10.24 -11.96 8.81
C MET A 754 -11.51 -12.21 7.99
N VAL A 755 -12.55 -11.44 8.30
CA VAL A 755 -13.78 -11.42 7.50
C VAL A 755 -13.61 -10.44 6.35
N THR A 756 -13.65 -10.95 5.12
CA THR A 756 -13.36 -10.22 3.87
C THR A 756 -14.06 -10.87 2.67
N THR A 757 -13.96 -10.25 1.50
CA THR A 757 -14.43 -10.79 0.21
C THR A 757 -13.70 -12.08 -0.15
N ASP A 758 -14.40 -12.95 -0.85
CA ASP A 758 -13.87 -14.14 -1.49
C ASP A 758 -14.44 -14.19 -2.92
N VAL A 759 -13.94 -15.08 -3.75
CA VAL A 759 -14.39 -15.17 -5.14
C VAL A 759 -15.87 -15.58 -5.20
N SER A 760 -16.66 -14.86 -5.99
CA SER A 760 -18.12 -14.96 -6.03
C SER A 760 -18.61 -16.35 -6.49
N GLY A 761 -19.43 -17.01 -5.68
CA GLY A 761 -20.11 -18.26 -6.03
C GLY A 761 -19.51 -19.53 -5.37
N CYS A 762 -20.39 -20.32 -4.74
CA CYS A 762 -20.07 -21.50 -3.92
C CYS A 762 -19.36 -22.70 -4.58
N GLU A 763 -18.88 -22.59 -5.82
CA GLU A 763 -18.11 -23.66 -6.49
C GLU A 763 -16.59 -23.43 -6.41
N LYS A 764 -16.17 -22.19 -6.13
CA LYS A 764 -14.78 -21.69 -6.11
C LYS A 764 -14.51 -20.87 -4.84
N GLY A 765 -13.31 -20.35 -4.65
CA GLY A 765 -12.95 -19.58 -3.44
C GLY A 765 -12.49 -20.44 -2.26
N TYR A 766 -12.21 -19.78 -1.14
CA TYR A 766 -12.02 -20.40 0.18
C TYR A 766 -13.36 -20.89 0.77
N SER A 767 -14.44 -20.17 0.46
CA SER A 767 -15.83 -20.43 0.78
C SER A 767 -16.52 -21.16 -0.37
N LYS A 768 -16.55 -22.50 -0.33
CA LYS A 768 -17.28 -23.31 -1.30
C LYS A 768 -18.10 -24.43 -0.68
N GLU A 769 -19.16 -24.86 -1.37
CA GLU A 769 -19.95 -26.04 -1.03
C GLU A 769 -19.11 -27.30 -1.27
N ARG A 770 -19.12 -28.24 -0.31
CA ARG A 770 -18.53 -29.57 -0.48
C ARG A 770 -19.54 -30.65 -0.07
N GLU A 771 -19.56 -31.74 -0.82
CA GLU A 771 -20.33 -32.95 -0.50
C GLU A 771 -19.40 -33.99 0.14
N ALA A 772 -19.81 -34.58 1.26
CA ALA A 772 -19.12 -35.69 1.92
C ALA A 772 -20.11 -36.80 2.32
N ASP A 773 -19.60 -37.96 2.78
CA ASP A 773 -20.43 -39.11 3.22
C ASP A 773 -21.48 -38.78 4.31
N TRP A 774 -21.31 -37.65 4.99
CA TRP A 774 -22.18 -37.14 6.06
C TRP A 774 -23.06 -35.96 5.64
N GLY A 775 -23.02 -35.55 4.37
CA GLY A 775 -23.85 -34.50 3.76
C GLY A 775 -23.06 -33.32 3.17
N ARG A 776 -23.80 -32.29 2.80
CA ARG A 776 -23.30 -31.00 2.31
C ARG A 776 -22.87 -30.10 3.47
N TYR A 777 -21.82 -29.32 3.25
CA TYR A 777 -21.32 -28.30 4.16
C TYR A 777 -20.58 -27.23 3.36
N PHE A 778 -20.45 -26.03 3.92
CA PHE A 778 -19.63 -24.97 3.35
C PHE A 778 -18.23 -24.92 3.99
N THR A 779 -17.26 -24.40 3.25
CA THR A 779 -15.91 -24.05 3.73
C THR A 779 -15.80 -22.54 3.97
N GLY A 780 -14.65 -22.00 4.40
CA GLY A 780 -14.47 -20.55 4.61
C GLY A 780 -15.03 -19.97 5.92
N GLY A 781 -15.45 -20.83 6.84
CA GLY A 781 -15.71 -20.51 8.24
C GLY A 781 -16.99 -19.72 8.59
N LEU A 782 -17.71 -19.14 7.61
CA LEU A 782 -18.98 -18.47 7.86
C LEU A 782 -20.10 -19.49 8.20
N ASP A 783 -21.11 -19.05 8.96
CA ASP A 783 -22.33 -19.83 9.24
C ASP A 783 -23.06 -20.18 7.93
N ASP A 784 -23.53 -21.42 7.78
CA ASP A 784 -24.11 -21.96 6.53
C ASP A 784 -25.18 -21.03 5.93
N ARG A 785 -26.00 -20.39 6.77
CA ARG A 785 -27.05 -19.46 6.35
C ARG A 785 -26.50 -18.18 5.72
N PHE A 786 -25.35 -17.69 6.20
CA PHE A 786 -24.68 -16.55 5.57
C PHE A 786 -24.09 -16.98 4.22
N GLN A 787 -23.43 -18.14 4.15
CA GLN A 787 -22.90 -18.67 2.89
C GLN A 787 -23.99 -18.83 1.81
N GLU A 788 -25.15 -19.40 2.18
CA GLU A 788 -26.32 -19.49 1.29
C GLU A 788 -26.84 -18.11 0.84
N LEU A 789 -26.91 -17.13 1.75
CA LEU A 789 -27.41 -15.78 1.46
C LEU A 789 -26.47 -14.97 0.56
N THR A 790 -25.16 -15.10 0.75
CA THR A 790 -24.13 -14.35 0.01
C THR A 790 -23.56 -15.10 -1.18
N GLN A 791 -24.11 -16.29 -1.50
CA GLN A 791 -23.59 -17.20 -2.52
C GLN A 791 -22.09 -17.48 -2.35
N CYS A 792 -21.66 -17.60 -1.10
CA CYS A 792 -20.28 -17.83 -0.67
C CYS A 792 -19.25 -16.76 -1.04
N SER A 793 -19.65 -15.57 -1.48
CA SER A 793 -18.75 -14.48 -1.94
C SER A 793 -17.90 -13.80 -0.84
N TYR A 794 -17.82 -14.38 0.37
CA TYR A 794 -17.07 -13.85 1.51
C TYR A 794 -16.48 -15.00 2.32
N THR A 795 -15.40 -14.76 3.04
CA THR A 795 -14.74 -15.73 3.92
C THR A 795 -14.43 -15.12 5.28
N SER A 796 -14.26 -15.99 6.29
CA SER A 796 -13.77 -15.64 7.63
C SER A 796 -12.46 -16.34 8.00
N GLU A 797 -11.90 -17.13 7.08
CA GLU A 797 -10.67 -17.91 7.28
C GLU A 797 -9.41 -17.24 6.71
N PHE A 798 -9.56 -16.16 5.92
CA PHE A 798 -8.42 -15.43 5.34
C PHE A 798 -7.51 -14.83 6.43
N ASN A 799 -6.20 -14.96 6.27
CA ASN A 799 -5.23 -14.65 7.34
C ASN A 799 -3.85 -14.23 6.81
N GLY A 800 -2.82 -14.36 7.64
CA GLY A 800 -1.43 -14.13 7.28
C GLY A 800 -0.95 -12.70 7.55
N THR A 801 0.35 -12.46 7.39
CA THR A 801 0.84 -11.10 7.11
C THR A 801 0.22 -10.53 5.84
N SER A 802 -0.25 -11.42 4.95
CA SER A 802 -1.09 -11.11 3.78
C SER A 802 -2.41 -10.44 4.11
N SER A 803 -2.90 -10.55 5.35
CA SER A 803 -4.03 -9.75 5.85
C SER A 803 -3.59 -8.47 6.56
N ALA A 804 -2.42 -8.49 7.20
CA ALA A 804 -1.89 -7.32 7.88
C ALA A 804 -1.44 -6.21 6.91
N ALA A 805 -0.84 -6.59 5.78
CA ALA A 805 -0.45 -5.66 4.72
C ALA A 805 -1.64 -4.85 4.16
N PRO A 806 -2.77 -5.45 3.70
CA PRO A 806 -3.92 -4.69 3.20
C PRO A 806 -4.61 -3.84 4.25
N VAL A 807 -4.70 -4.29 5.50
CA VAL A 807 -5.22 -3.45 6.59
C VAL A 807 -4.35 -2.20 6.78
N ALA A 808 -3.01 -2.33 6.69
CA ALA A 808 -2.12 -1.18 6.71
C ALA A 808 -2.21 -0.31 5.43
N SER A 809 -2.46 -0.90 4.26
CA SER A 809 -2.71 -0.17 3.00
C SER A 809 -3.96 0.70 3.08
N GLY A 810 -5.06 0.20 3.65
CA GLY A 810 -6.24 1.02 3.90
C GLY A 810 -5.98 2.15 4.90
N VAL A 811 -5.24 1.90 5.99
CA VAL A 811 -4.86 2.99 6.92
C VAL A 811 -4.00 4.05 6.23
N ALA A 812 -3.08 3.65 5.35
CA ALA A 812 -2.30 4.58 4.54
C ALA A 812 -3.18 5.41 3.60
N ALA A 813 -4.21 4.81 2.98
CA ALA A 813 -5.17 5.52 2.15
C ALA A 813 -5.98 6.57 2.94
N LEU A 814 -6.48 6.23 4.13
CA LEU A 814 -7.15 7.20 5.03
C LEU A 814 -6.24 8.38 5.40
N VAL A 815 -4.95 8.12 5.67
CA VAL A 815 -3.96 9.18 5.95
C VAL A 815 -3.70 10.06 4.72
N MET A 816 -3.62 9.47 3.53
CA MET A 816 -3.42 10.20 2.27
C MET A 816 -4.65 11.01 1.85
N GLU A 817 -5.88 10.55 2.13
CA GLU A 817 -7.09 11.36 1.95
C GLU A 817 -7.09 12.57 2.91
N ALA A 818 -6.75 12.35 4.19
CA ALA A 818 -6.73 13.40 5.20
C ALA A 818 -5.66 14.48 4.94
N ASN A 819 -4.56 14.14 4.26
CA ASN A 819 -3.56 15.10 3.81
C ASN A 819 -2.92 14.64 2.47
N PRO A 820 -3.50 15.03 1.32
CA PRO A 820 -3.07 14.57 0.00
C PRO A 820 -1.64 14.94 -0.39
N ALA A 821 -1.07 15.99 0.24
CA ALA A 821 0.27 16.49 -0.02
C ALA A 821 1.40 15.65 0.60
N MET A 822 1.09 14.67 1.44
CA MET A 822 2.08 13.80 2.08
C MET A 822 2.74 12.85 1.08
N SER A 823 4.07 12.78 1.10
CA SER A 823 4.83 11.76 0.36
C SER A 823 4.68 10.38 1.04
N TRP A 824 5.08 9.32 0.33
CA TRP A 824 5.15 7.96 0.90
C TRP A 824 5.94 7.90 2.22
N ARG A 825 7.01 8.70 2.36
CA ARG A 825 7.82 8.80 3.58
C ARG A 825 7.06 9.43 4.73
N ASP A 826 6.30 10.50 4.46
CA ASP A 826 5.50 11.19 5.46
C ASP A 826 4.41 10.27 6.03
N VAL A 827 3.72 9.53 5.16
CA VAL A 827 2.66 8.59 5.57
C VAL A 827 3.26 7.46 6.42
N ARG A 828 4.36 6.87 5.95
CA ARG A 828 5.12 5.85 6.69
C ARG A 828 5.61 6.36 8.06
N TYR A 829 6.07 7.63 8.11
CA TYR A 829 6.53 8.27 9.34
C TYR A 829 5.38 8.50 10.33
N VAL A 830 4.28 9.11 9.89
CA VAL A 830 3.11 9.37 10.74
C VAL A 830 2.53 8.07 11.29
N MET A 831 2.37 7.03 10.47
CA MET A 831 1.91 5.71 10.93
C MET A 831 2.83 5.11 12.00
N ALA A 832 4.16 5.24 11.84
CA ALA A 832 5.13 4.79 12.84
C ALA A 832 5.06 5.59 14.16
N LYS A 833 5.00 6.93 14.09
CA LYS A 833 4.97 7.81 15.27
C LYS A 833 3.67 7.70 16.07
N THR A 834 2.58 7.25 15.45
CA THR A 834 1.25 7.14 16.06
C THR A 834 0.85 5.72 16.45
N ALA A 835 1.67 4.73 16.09
CA ALA A 835 1.45 3.32 16.38
C ALA A 835 1.22 3.05 17.88
N THR A 836 0.32 2.13 18.17
CA THR A 836 -0.03 1.71 19.54
C THR A 836 0.98 0.68 20.04
N LYS A 837 1.69 1.01 21.12
CA LYS A 837 2.58 0.07 21.81
C LYS A 837 1.75 -1.04 22.49
N ILE A 838 1.90 -2.26 22.01
CA ILE A 838 1.20 -3.48 22.46
C ILE A 838 2.16 -4.44 23.15
N ASP A 839 1.67 -5.47 23.85
CA ASP A 839 2.50 -6.46 24.58
C ASP A 839 3.58 -5.80 25.48
N VAL A 840 3.17 -4.79 26.26
CA VAL A 840 4.09 -3.95 27.05
C VAL A 840 4.82 -4.71 28.17
N ASN A 841 4.41 -5.95 28.46
CA ASN A 841 4.98 -6.80 29.50
C ASN A 841 5.92 -7.89 28.96
N PHE A 842 6.22 -7.89 27.65
CA PHE A 842 7.13 -8.85 27.01
C PHE A 842 8.46 -8.96 27.76
N GLN A 843 8.87 -10.19 28.10
CA GLN A 843 10.13 -10.46 28.79
C GLN A 843 11.27 -10.73 27.80
N PRO A 844 12.46 -10.12 27.93
CA PRO A 844 13.57 -10.34 26.99
C PRO A 844 13.94 -11.83 26.87
N VAL A 845 14.09 -12.32 25.64
CA VAL A 845 14.43 -13.72 25.36
C VAL A 845 15.92 -13.93 25.58
N LYS A 846 16.27 -14.92 26.42
CA LYS A 846 17.64 -15.16 26.89
C LYS A 846 18.15 -16.55 26.54
N LEU A 847 19.30 -16.59 25.87
CA LEU A 847 20.07 -17.81 25.61
C LEU A 847 21.18 -17.93 26.66
N ASN A 848 21.49 -19.16 27.10
CA ASN A 848 22.52 -19.43 28.09
C ASN A 848 23.51 -20.47 27.55
N GLN A 849 24.81 -20.20 27.66
CA GLN A 849 25.88 -21.09 27.21
C GLN A 849 27.09 -20.95 28.12
N ALA A 850 27.68 -22.08 28.54
CA ALA A 850 28.92 -22.13 29.34
C ALA A 850 28.93 -21.31 30.66
N GLY A 851 27.76 -20.88 31.15
CA GLY A 851 27.61 -20.01 32.32
C GLY A 851 27.36 -18.53 32.01
N ASP A 852 27.53 -18.12 30.75
CA ASP A 852 27.17 -16.79 30.25
C ASP A 852 25.70 -16.74 29.78
N THR A 853 25.15 -15.52 29.70
CA THR A 853 23.78 -15.24 29.21
C THR A 853 23.83 -14.19 28.09
N PHE A 854 23.10 -14.41 27.00
CA PHE A 854 22.92 -13.49 25.89
C PHE A 854 21.43 -13.13 25.70
N VAL A 855 21.15 -11.87 25.38
CA VAL A 855 19.79 -11.40 25.08
C VAL A 855 19.58 -11.44 23.56
N ALA A 856 18.88 -12.49 23.12
CA ALA A 856 18.61 -12.79 21.71
C ALA A 856 17.38 -12.05 21.15
N ASP A 857 16.49 -11.58 22.03
CA ASP A 857 15.47 -10.57 21.71
C ASP A 857 15.30 -9.66 22.94
N PRO A 858 15.57 -8.34 22.87
CA PRO A 858 15.42 -7.44 24.00
C PRO A 858 13.96 -7.15 24.35
N GLY A 859 13.00 -7.48 23.47
CA GLY A 859 11.64 -6.95 23.56
C GLY A 859 11.60 -5.47 23.19
N TRP A 860 10.76 -4.69 23.89
CA TRP A 860 10.59 -3.26 23.63
C TRP A 860 11.84 -2.47 24.04
N ILE A 861 12.53 -1.91 23.05
CA ILE A 861 13.57 -0.90 23.26
C ILE A 861 12.99 0.51 23.16
N THR A 862 13.71 1.49 23.71
CA THR A 862 13.49 2.90 23.45
C THR A 862 14.81 3.47 22.96
N ASN A 863 14.79 4.10 21.80
CA ASN A 863 15.99 4.62 21.15
C ASN A 863 16.37 6.01 21.72
N ALA A 864 17.50 6.56 21.30
CA ALA A 864 18.02 7.81 21.86
C ALA A 864 17.19 9.06 21.49
N ALA A 865 16.33 8.96 20.47
CA ALA A 865 15.35 9.98 20.11
C ALA A 865 14.00 9.81 20.83
N GLY A 866 13.86 8.79 21.69
CA GLY A 866 12.65 8.50 22.46
C GLY A 866 11.62 7.61 21.75
N ASN A 867 11.89 7.14 20.53
CA ASN A 867 10.99 6.23 19.82
C ASN A 867 11.06 4.82 20.39
N HIS A 868 9.92 4.15 20.49
CA HIS A 868 9.83 2.75 20.91
C HIS A 868 9.91 1.80 19.71
N PHE A 869 10.60 0.67 19.85
CA PHE A 869 10.69 -0.34 18.80
C PHE A 869 10.73 -1.76 19.37
N HIS A 870 10.21 -2.74 18.62
CA HIS A 870 10.20 -4.16 18.97
C HIS A 870 10.32 -5.02 17.70
N ASN A 871 11.22 -6.01 17.67
CA ASN A 871 11.40 -6.86 16.47
C ASN A 871 10.12 -7.59 16.02
N TRP A 872 9.20 -7.89 16.93
CA TRP A 872 7.90 -8.49 16.58
C TRP A 872 6.87 -7.48 16.06
N TYR A 873 6.94 -6.22 16.50
CA TYR A 873 5.84 -5.26 16.35
C TYR A 873 6.20 -3.97 15.60
N GLY A 874 7.46 -3.81 15.19
CA GLY A 874 7.98 -2.54 14.68
C GLY A 874 7.82 -1.44 15.74
N PHE A 875 7.24 -0.30 15.34
CA PHE A 875 6.84 0.77 16.25
C PHE A 875 5.55 0.46 17.05
N GLY A 876 4.76 -0.52 16.62
CA GLY A 876 3.51 -0.97 17.27
C GLY A 876 2.40 -1.31 16.28
N MET A 877 1.20 -1.54 16.81
CA MET A 877 -0.02 -1.72 16.00
C MET A 877 -0.42 -0.39 15.34
N VAL A 878 -0.70 -0.39 14.03
CA VAL A 878 -1.22 0.79 13.33
C VAL A 878 -2.44 1.38 14.04
N ASN A 879 -2.53 2.71 14.12
CA ASN A 879 -3.64 3.41 14.77
C ASN A 879 -4.22 4.46 13.82
N ALA A 880 -5.33 4.12 13.17
CA ALA A 880 -5.89 4.92 12.08
C ALA A 880 -6.26 6.33 12.54
N THR A 881 -7.04 6.46 13.63
CA THR A 881 -7.46 7.78 14.14
C THR A 881 -6.26 8.64 14.51
N LYS A 882 -5.25 8.12 15.22
CA LYS A 882 -4.08 8.92 15.60
C LYS A 882 -3.23 9.31 14.39
N ALA A 883 -3.06 8.42 13.42
CA ALA A 883 -2.32 8.71 12.19
C ALA A 883 -2.99 9.84 11.41
N VAL A 884 -4.30 9.75 11.18
CA VAL A 884 -5.12 10.80 10.54
C VAL A 884 -5.07 12.11 11.34
N GLN A 885 -5.24 12.06 12.66
CA GLN A 885 -5.17 13.26 13.51
C GLN A 885 -3.80 13.93 13.43
N MET A 886 -2.69 13.16 13.38
CA MET A 886 -1.36 13.74 13.21
C MET A 886 -1.18 14.34 11.81
N ALA A 887 -1.56 13.62 10.76
CA ALA A 887 -1.46 14.07 9.36
C ALA A 887 -2.25 15.37 9.08
N ALA A 888 -3.44 15.51 9.68
CA ALA A 888 -4.35 16.63 9.46
C ALA A 888 -4.13 17.83 10.40
N ARG A 889 -3.24 17.74 11.40
CA ARG A 889 -3.04 18.79 12.42
C ARG A 889 -1.58 19.24 12.47
N ASP A 890 -1.28 20.32 11.77
CA ASP A 890 0.00 21.02 11.79
C ASP A 890 1.23 20.16 11.43
N TYR A 891 1.03 19.08 10.66
CA TYR A 891 2.14 18.23 10.20
C TYR A 891 3.02 18.96 9.19
N ALA A 892 4.33 19.03 9.48
CA ALA A 892 5.34 19.50 8.54
C ALA A 892 5.91 18.31 7.76
N LEU A 893 5.89 18.40 6.43
CA LEU A 893 6.46 17.40 5.54
C LEU A 893 7.97 17.21 5.79
N LEU A 894 8.43 15.96 5.72
CA LEU A 894 9.83 15.59 5.87
C LEU A 894 10.69 16.24 4.78
N PRO A 895 11.93 16.65 5.09
CA PRO A 895 12.88 17.12 4.08
C PRO A 895 13.21 15.98 3.08
N PRO A 896 13.77 16.29 1.90
CA PRO A 896 14.12 15.29 0.88
C PRO A 896 14.98 14.16 1.43
N LEU A 897 14.69 12.93 0.99
CA LEU A 897 15.43 11.73 1.38
C LEU A 897 16.91 11.85 1.00
N GLN A 898 17.77 11.53 1.95
CA GLN A 898 19.21 11.38 1.80
C GLN A 898 19.60 9.91 2.01
N GLN A 899 20.54 9.43 1.20
CA GLN A 899 21.05 8.06 1.23
C GLN A 899 22.57 8.08 1.12
N THR A 900 23.29 7.35 1.98
CA THR A 900 24.74 7.18 1.81
C THR A 900 25.07 6.13 0.73
N THR A 901 26.29 6.14 0.21
CA THR A 901 26.87 4.90 -0.33
C THR A 901 27.04 3.87 0.79
N PHE A 902 27.29 2.61 0.46
CA PHE A 902 27.73 1.63 1.46
C PHE A 902 29.10 2.05 2.03
N ILE A 903 29.16 2.26 3.35
CA ILE A 903 30.34 2.66 4.13
C ILE A 903 31.00 1.37 4.63
N PRO A 904 32.25 1.06 4.23
CA PRO A 904 32.93 -0.15 4.68
C PRO A 904 33.39 -0.05 6.13
N ALA A 905 33.47 -1.20 6.81
CA ALA A 905 34.01 -1.26 8.17
C ALA A 905 35.48 -0.79 8.25
N SER A 906 35.80 0.01 9.27
CA SER A 906 37.10 0.66 9.47
C SER A 906 38.26 -0.31 9.74
N ASP A 907 37.99 -1.49 10.32
CA ASP A 907 38.95 -2.57 10.53
C ASP A 907 38.49 -3.87 9.86
N GLN A 908 39.21 -4.30 8.83
CA GLN A 908 38.95 -5.57 8.13
C GLN A 908 39.91 -6.70 8.55
N SER A 909 40.88 -6.44 9.43
CA SER A 909 41.95 -7.40 9.78
C SER A 909 41.48 -8.60 10.60
N LYS A 910 40.51 -8.41 11.49
CA LYS A 910 39.87 -9.48 12.26
C LYS A 910 38.68 -10.03 11.49
N THR A 911 38.64 -11.32 11.21
CA THR A 911 37.52 -11.97 10.51
C THR A 911 36.87 -13.11 11.31
N THR A 912 37.63 -13.84 12.13
CA THR A 912 37.11 -15.00 12.89
C THR A 912 35.97 -14.63 13.84
N ILE A 913 34.84 -15.31 13.69
CA ILE A 913 33.70 -15.28 14.62
C ILE A 913 33.99 -16.33 15.71
N PRO A 914 34.17 -15.94 16.99
CA PRO A 914 34.38 -16.90 18.06
C PRO A 914 33.04 -17.49 18.56
N GLU A 915 33.09 -18.75 18.96
CA GLU A 915 31.97 -19.55 19.50
C GLU A 915 31.61 -19.15 20.94
N ASN A 916 31.24 -17.88 21.15
CA ASN A 916 30.84 -17.33 22.44
C ASN A 916 30.05 -16.02 22.31
N PHE A 917 29.41 -15.60 23.40
CA PHE A 917 28.57 -14.39 23.45
C PHE A 917 29.32 -13.04 23.39
N GLN A 918 30.66 -13.04 23.25
CA GLN A 918 31.41 -11.82 22.93
C GLN A 918 31.39 -11.53 21.42
N GLY A 919 31.45 -12.58 20.58
CA GLY A 919 31.43 -12.46 19.13
C GLY A 919 32.61 -11.68 18.55
N ILE A 920 32.43 -11.17 17.33
CA ILE A 920 33.33 -10.23 16.66
C ILE A 920 32.62 -8.89 16.44
N THR A 921 33.33 -7.77 16.65
CA THR A 921 32.82 -6.42 16.41
C THR A 921 33.55 -5.74 15.25
N LYS A 922 32.80 -5.05 14.39
CA LYS A 922 33.26 -4.13 13.34
C LYS A 922 32.73 -2.74 13.63
N THR A 923 33.49 -1.70 13.28
CA THR A 923 33.08 -0.29 13.45
C THR A 923 32.97 0.43 12.11
N PHE A 924 32.12 1.45 12.03
CA PHE A 924 31.94 2.31 10.86
C PHE A 924 31.90 3.76 11.33
N GLU A 925 32.60 4.65 10.61
CA GLU A 925 32.59 6.09 10.88
C GLU A 925 31.64 6.80 9.92
N VAL A 926 30.53 7.32 10.44
CA VAL A 926 29.51 8.04 9.66
C VAL A 926 29.67 9.54 9.91
N PRO A 927 30.11 10.34 8.91
CA PRO A 927 30.28 11.79 9.09
C PRO A 927 29.00 12.62 8.94
N GLN A 928 27.91 12.05 8.42
CA GLN A 928 26.66 12.77 8.13
C GLN A 928 25.94 13.20 9.42
N ASN A 929 25.66 14.50 9.58
CA ASN A 929 24.73 15.01 10.59
C ASN A 929 23.31 15.01 10.02
N TRP A 930 22.75 13.81 9.84
CA TRP A 930 21.38 13.56 9.39
C TRP A 930 20.55 12.97 10.52
N THR A 931 19.23 13.15 10.43
CA THR A 931 18.23 12.42 11.18
C THR A 931 17.96 11.08 10.47
N VAL A 932 18.09 9.95 11.18
CA VAL A 932 17.96 8.60 10.61
C VAL A 932 16.49 8.23 10.40
N GLU A 933 16.17 7.61 9.27
CA GLU A 933 14.90 6.92 9.01
C GLU A 933 15.06 5.40 9.04
N GLY A 934 16.16 4.87 8.50
CA GLY A 934 16.41 3.43 8.45
C GLY A 934 17.87 3.13 8.13
N VAL A 935 18.34 1.94 8.55
CA VAL A 935 19.75 1.56 8.43
C VAL A 935 19.90 0.16 7.84
N GLN A 936 20.53 0.07 6.67
CA GLN A 936 20.91 -1.20 6.05
C GLN A 936 22.33 -1.60 6.51
N VAL A 937 22.54 -2.89 6.76
CA VAL A 937 23.86 -3.51 6.92
C VAL A 937 24.01 -4.68 5.96
N LYS A 938 25.14 -4.73 5.26
CA LYS A 938 25.48 -5.73 4.26
C LYS A 938 26.71 -6.50 4.73
N VAL A 939 26.66 -7.82 4.75
CA VAL A 939 27.70 -8.68 5.34
C VAL A 939 28.02 -9.86 4.44
N ASP A 940 29.30 -10.22 4.41
CA ASP A 940 29.83 -11.44 3.81
C ASP A 940 30.31 -12.35 4.95
N ILE A 941 29.62 -13.48 5.14
CA ILE A 941 29.77 -14.37 6.28
C ILE A 941 29.91 -15.82 5.82
N GLU A 942 31.00 -16.46 6.22
CA GLU A 942 31.17 -17.91 6.15
C GLU A 942 30.79 -18.55 7.49
N HIS A 943 29.70 -19.34 7.53
CA HIS A 943 29.36 -20.18 8.68
C HIS A 943 28.63 -21.45 8.23
N SER A 944 29.08 -22.63 8.65
CA SER A 944 28.44 -23.90 8.26
C SER A 944 27.12 -24.19 8.97
N ARG A 945 26.67 -23.29 9.86
CA ARG A 945 25.41 -23.37 10.60
C ARG A 945 24.90 -21.96 10.87
N MET A 946 24.41 -21.29 9.82
CA MET A 946 24.05 -19.85 9.85
C MET A 946 23.04 -19.50 10.95
N ASN A 947 22.21 -20.46 11.35
CA ASN A 947 21.23 -20.31 12.41
C ASN A 947 21.79 -20.21 13.85
N ASP A 948 23.09 -20.40 14.08
CA ASP A 948 23.70 -20.04 15.38
C ASP A 948 23.90 -18.55 15.54
N LEU A 949 23.98 -17.82 14.43
CA LEU A 949 24.45 -16.45 14.43
C LEU A 949 23.35 -15.50 14.89
N SER A 950 23.70 -14.63 15.84
CA SER A 950 22.99 -13.36 16.04
C SER A 950 23.84 -12.22 15.50
N ILE A 951 23.19 -11.29 14.81
CA ILE A 951 23.80 -10.08 14.27
C ILE A 951 23.08 -8.89 14.89
N GLU A 952 23.84 -7.99 15.48
CA GLU A 952 23.33 -6.77 16.11
C GLU A 952 24.07 -5.52 15.64
N LEU A 953 23.33 -4.43 15.46
CA LEU A 953 23.84 -3.12 15.11
C LEU A 953 23.62 -2.17 16.28
N ILE A 954 24.63 -1.35 16.57
CA ILE A 954 24.65 -0.40 17.68
C ILE A 954 24.93 1.00 17.12
N SER A 955 24.07 1.97 17.44
CA SER A 955 24.22 3.37 17.01
C SER A 955 25.27 4.13 17.83
N PRO A 956 25.76 5.29 17.37
CA PRO A 956 26.66 6.16 18.13
C PRO A 956 26.07 6.58 19.49
N SER A 957 24.75 6.64 19.59
CA SER A 957 24.00 6.94 20.81
C SER A 957 23.87 5.75 21.77
N GLY A 958 24.27 4.55 21.35
CA GLY A 958 24.23 3.32 22.16
C GLY A 958 22.95 2.48 22.03
N THR A 959 22.01 2.84 21.16
CA THR A 959 20.84 2.01 20.85
C THR A 959 21.28 0.73 20.16
N ARG A 960 20.76 -0.43 20.59
CA ARG A 960 21.10 -1.75 20.05
C ARG A 960 19.88 -2.40 19.38
N SER A 961 20.01 -2.70 18.09
CA SER A 961 19.03 -3.46 17.30
C SER A 961 19.60 -4.84 16.94
N ILE A 962 18.80 -5.91 17.10
CA ILE A 962 19.17 -7.25 16.63
C ILE A 962 18.58 -7.41 15.23
N VAL A 963 19.45 -7.46 14.21
CA VAL A 963 19.05 -7.49 12.80
C VAL A 963 18.93 -8.90 12.24
N ALA A 964 19.63 -9.86 12.87
CA ALA A 964 19.42 -11.29 12.71
C ALA A 964 19.37 -11.97 14.09
N THR A 965 18.28 -12.68 14.35
CA THR A 965 18.07 -13.41 15.60
C THR A 965 18.61 -14.84 15.46
N ALA A 966 19.36 -15.31 16.47
CA ALA A 966 19.87 -16.67 16.49
C ALA A 966 18.75 -17.71 16.67
N ARG A 967 19.10 -18.99 16.48
CA ARG A 967 18.21 -20.16 16.50
C ARG A 967 17.13 -20.19 15.42
N ASN A 968 17.21 -19.35 14.39
CA ASN A 968 16.31 -19.44 13.25
C ASN A 968 16.40 -20.81 12.50
N MET A 969 15.59 -21.01 11.47
CA MET A 969 15.57 -22.25 10.67
C MET A 969 16.25 -22.10 9.31
N HIS A 970 17.07 -21.07 9.12
CA HIS A 970 17.93 -20.91 7.95
C HIS A 970 19.18 -21.78 8.07
N MET A 971 18.96 -23.10 8.04
CA MET A 971 20.00 -24.12 8.23
C MET A 971 20.82 -24.40 6.96
N MET A 972 20.31 -24.03 5.79
CA MET A 972 21.01 -24.19 4.51
C MET A 972 21.87 -22.95 4.25
N THR A 973 23.08 -23.14 3.74
CA THR A 973 23.97 -22.02 3.38
C THR A 973 23.71 -21.53 1.94
N PRO A 974 23.95 -20.24 1.63
CA PRO A 974 23.89 -19.72 0.25
C PRO A 974 24.65 -20.58 -0.75
N ASP A 975 25.87 -21.00 -0.38
CA ASP A 975 26.81 -21.78 -1.17
C ASP A 975 26.30 -23.21 -1.53
N GLU A 976 25.34 -23.75 -0.77
CA GLU A 976 24.70 -25.04 -1.05
C GLU A 976 23.58 -24.94 -2.11
N VAL A 977 23.12 -23.72 -2.43
CA VAL A 977 21.92 -23.48 -3.23
C VAL A 977 22.19 -22.61 -4.46
N PHE A 978 23.08 -21.62 -4.36
CA PHE A 978 23.38 -20.66 -5.42
C PHE A 978 24.79 -20.88 -5.98
N ILE A 979 24.95 -20.74 -7.30
CA ILE A 979 26.24 -20.91 -7.98
C ILE A 979 27.23 -19.78 -7.61
N GLU A 980 26.72 -18.56 -7.46
CA GLU A 980 27.49 -17.39 -7.01
C GLU A 980 26.81 -16.75 -5.79
N PRO A 981 27.15 -17.17 -4.56
CA PRO A 981 26.61 -16.56 -3.35
C PRO A 981 27.01 -15.08 -3.27
N GLY A 982 26.04 -14.22 -3.00
CA GLY A 982 26.24 -12.79 -2.73
C GLY A 982 26.27 -12.50 -1.23
N PRO A 983 26.64 -11.27 -0.82
CA PRO A 983 26.51 -10.85 0.57
C PRO A 983 25.04 -10.84 1.00
N LEU A 984 24.82 -11.01 2.30
CA LEU A 984 23.52 -10.92 2.96
C LEU A 984 23.20 -9.45 3.29
N LEU A 985 21.92 -9.07 3.24
CA LEU A 985 21.44 -7.71 3.49
C LEU A 985 20.41 -7.74 4.64
N PHE A 986 20.52 -6.81 5.57
CA PHE A 986 19.60 -6.65 6.69
C PHE A 986 19.23 -5.17 6.85
N LEU A 987 17.97 -4.87 7.16
CA LEU A 987 17.47 -3.53 7.46
C LEU A 987 17.04 -3.43 8.93
N SER A 988 17.24 -2.26 9.54
CA SER A 988 16.70 -1.91 10.85
C SER A 988 16.02 -0.55 10.85
N GLN A 989 14.78 -0.51 11.32
CA GLN A 989 14.00 0.73 11.55
C GLN A 989 14.21 1.30 12.97
N ALA A 990 14.88 0.57 13.88
CA ALA A 990 14.98 0.89 15.31
C ALA A 990 15.60 2.26 15.64
N PHE A 991 16.28 2.88 14.67
CA PHE A 991 17.07 4.10 14.83
C PHE A 991 16.34 5.37 14.37
N LEU A 992 15.04 5.29 14.04
CA LEU A 992 14.24 6.43 13.62
C LEU A 992 14.42 7.65 14.55
N ASP A 993 14.60 8.83 13.95
CA ASP A 993 14.90 10.12 14.56
C ASP A 993 16.26 10.23 15.30
N GLU A 994 17.11 9.19 15.33
CA GLU A 994 18.47 9.35 15.90
C GLU A 994 19.40 10.15 14.96
N LYS A 995 20.45 10.75 15.55
CA LYS A 995 21.53 11.36 14.77
C LYS A 995 22.40 10.27 14.14
N ALA A 996 22.60 10.35 12.82
CA ALA A 996 23.40 9.42 12.05
C ALA A 996 24.91 9.49 12.36
N GLY A 997 25.40 10.67 12.75
CA GLY A 997 26.83 10.96 12.85
C GLY A 997 27.54 10.29 14.03
N GLY A 998 28.65 9.61 13.75
CA GLY A 998 29.55 9.01 14.74
C GLY A 998 29.93 7.55 14.43
N THR A 999 30.48 6.87 15.44
CA THR A 999 30.93 5.47 15.35
C THR A 999 29.76 4.49 15.54
N TRP A 1000 29.36 3.82 14.47
CA TRP A 1000 28.44 2.68 14.53
C TRP A 1000 29.21 1.38 14.78
N GLN A 1001 28.57 0.39 15.39
CA GLN A 1001 29.19 -0.92 15.66
C GLN A 1001 28.28 -2.07 15.23
N LEU A 1002 28.80 -2.99 14.41
CA LEU A 1002 28.17 -4.27 14.07
C LEU A 1002 28.83 -5.38 14.88
N ARG A 1003 28.06 -6.19 15.59
CA ARG A 1003 28.56 -7.37 16.30
C ARG A 1003 27.90 -8.65 15.75
N VAL A 1004 28.73 -9.63 15.41
CA VAL A 1004 28.31 -10.97 14.92
C VAL A 1004 28.72 -12.00 15.96
N ILE A 1005 27.78 -12.82 16.41
CA ILE A 1005 27.90 -13.65 17.60
C ILE A 1005 27.47 -15.07 17.25
N ASP A 1006 28.39 -16.03 17.36
CA ASP A 1006 28.01 -17.45 17.40
C ASP A 1006 27.49 -17.77 18.79
N THR A 1007 26.22 -18.14 18.86
CA THR A 1007 25.49 -18.34 20.12
C THR A 1007 25.34 -19.82 20.49
N ASN A 1008 26.02 -20.76 19.82
CA ASN A 1008 25.83 -22.19 20.06
C ASN A 1008 27.09 -23.05 19.88
N SER A 1009 27.42 -23.85 20.89
CA SER A 1009 28.47 -24.87 20.83
C SER A 1009 27.94 -26.31 20.96
N GLN A 1010 26.61 -26.48 20.87
CA GLN A 1010 25.94 -27.75 21.12
C GLN A 1010 25.19 -28.22 19.86
N MET A 1011 24.91 -29.52 19.80
CA MET A 1011 24.04 -30.11 18.78
C MET A 1011 22.64 -29.46 18.83
N MET A 1012 22.07 -29.17 17.66
CA MET A 1012 20.67 -28.78 17.53
C MET A 1012 19.83 -29.95 17.02
N HIS A 1013 18.52 -29.90 17.27
CA HIS A 1013 17.56 -30.83 16.70
C HIS A 1013 16.50 -30.05 15.93
N TYR A 1014 16.07 -30.61 14.79
CA TYR A 1014 14.97 -30.06 13.99
C TYR A 1014 14.13 -31.19 13.41
N LYS A 1015 12.88 -30.91 13.06
CA LYS A 1015 12.07 -31.83 12.26
C LYS A 1015 12.07 -31.37 10.82
N LYS A 1016 12.11 -32.35 9.90
CA LYS A 1016 11.75 -32.16 8.50
C LYS A 1016 10.50 -32.98 8.25
N THR A 1017 9.36 -32.32 8.11
CA THR A 1017 8.05 -32.98 8.02
C THR A 1017 7.50 -32.93 6.60
N PHE A 1018 6.80 -33.99 6.21
CA PHE A 1018 6.00 -34.08 4.99
C PHE A 1018 4.54 -34.23 5.44
N PHE A 1019 3.69 -33.23 5.13
CA PHE A 1019 2.33 -33.11 5.69
C PHE A 1019 2.28 -33.32 7.21
N GLY A 1020 3.18 -32.68 7.96
CA GLY A 1020 3.24 -32.75 9.43
C GLY A 1020 3.89 -34.02 10.02
N ILE A 1021 4.24 -35.02 9.20
CA ILE A 1021 4.88 -36.27 9.66
C ILE A 1021 6.40 -36.18 9.46
N GLY A 1022 7.18 -36.34 10.53
CA GLY A 1022 8.63 -36.45 10.48
C GLY A 1022 9.30 -36.60 11.84
N ASP A 1023 10.36 -37.41 11.90
CA ASP A 1023 11.19 -37.61 13.10
C ASP A 1023 12.19 -36.45 13.31
N PRO A 1024 12.68 -36.23 14.54
CA PRO A 1024 13.80 -35.31 14.79
C PRO A 1024 15.09 -35.75 14.08
N ILE A 1025 15.75 -34.79 13.46
CA ILE A 1025 17.06 -34.90 12.80
C ILE A 1025 18.08 -34.12 13.63
N GLU A 1026 19.28 -34.68 13.78
CA GLU A 1026 20.41 -34.04 14.45
C GLU A 1026 21.14 -33.09 13.48
N LEU A 1027 21.32 -31.84 13.89
CA LEU A 1027 22.16 -30.84 13.22
C LEU A 1027 23.42 -30.64 14.07
N PRO A 1028 24.58 -31.23 13.68
CA PRO A 1028 25.80 -31.14 14.45
C PRO A 1028 26.35 -29.71 14.50
N ASN A 1029 27.31 -29.50 15.40
CA ASN A 1029 28.00 -28.23 15.54
C ASN A 1029 28.86 -27.90 14.30
N ASN A 1030 29.09 -26.61 14.05
CA ASN A 1030 30.14 -26.14 13.15
C ASN A 1030 31.49 -26.74 13.56
N GLN A 1031 32.21 -27.32 12.59
CA GLN A 1031 33.51 -27.95 12.82
C GLN A 1031 34.67 -26.95 12.76
N THR A 1032 34.42 -25.76 12.20
CA THR A 1032 35.34 -24.64 12.08
C THR A 1032 34.65 -23.37 12.53
N LEU A 1033 35.39 -22.50 13.21
CA LEU A 1033 34.94 -21.14 13.50
C LEU A 1033 34.62 -20.40 12.20
N GLY A 1034 33.51 -19.67 12.16
CA GLY A 1034 33.13 -18.89 10.98
C GLY A 1034 33.97 -17.64 10.78
N LYS A 1035 33.69 -16.94 9.68
CA LYS A 1035 34.36 -15.68 9.34
C LYS A 1035 33.34 -14.62 8.92
N LEU A 1036 33.56 -13.39 9.38
CA LEU A 1036 32.98 -12.17 8.82
C LEU A 1036 34.04 -11.54 7.91
N ASN A 1037 33.93 -11.80 6.61
CA ASN A 1037 34.90 -11.40 5.60
C ASN A 1037 34.78 -9.90 5.28
N LYS A 1038 33.55 -9.43 5.04
CA LYS A 1038 33.22 -8.04 4.72
C LYS A 1038 32.01 -7.57 5.52
N ALA A 1039 31.99 -6.29 5.88
CA ALA A 1039 30.83 -5.63 6.46
C ALA A 1039 30.74 -4.18 5.96
N GLU A 1040 29.55 -3.74 5.61
CA GLU A 1040 29.25 -2.41 5.07
C GLU A 1040 27.91 -1.88 5.63
N LEU A 1041 27.82 -0.57 5.85
CA LEU A 1041 26.67 0.12 6.45
C LEU A 1041 26.11 1.15 5.47
N ARG A 1042 24.78 1.29 5.34
CA ARG A 1042 24.13 2.37 4.59
C ARG A 1042 23.07 3.04 5.47
N ILE A 1043 23.09 4.36 5.52
CA ILE A 1043 22.10 5.17 6.25
C ILE A 1043 21.12 5.79 5.24
N TYR A 1044 19.83 5.73 5.59
CA TYR A 1044 18.75 6.50 5.00
C TYR A 1044 18.23 7.50 6.03
N GLY A 1045 17.91 8.72 5.61
CA GLY A 1045 17.47 9.77 6.52
C GLY A 1045 17.28 11.11 5.80
N HIS A 1046 17.38 12.21 6.53
CA HIS A 1046 17.27 13.56 5.98
C HIS A 1046 18.13 14.56 6.77
N GLU A 1047 18.42 15.71 6.17
CA GLU A 1047 19.13 16.80 6.85
C GLU A 1047 18.26 17.43 7.94
N GLU A 1048 18.86 17.86 9.06
CA GLU A 1048 18.14 18.67 10.06
C GLU A 1048 17.72 19.99 9.42
N THR A 1049 16.41 20.26 9.38
CA THR A 1049 15.91 21.59 9.05
C THR A 1049 16.43 22.60 10.06
N GLN A 1050 17.06 23.68 9.59
CA GLN A 1050 17.40 24.81 10.45
C GLN A 1050 16.09 25.48 10.88
N SER A 1051 15.69 25.26 12.14
CA SER A 1051 14.50 25.85 12.77
C SER A 1051 14.69 27.31 13.17
#